data_AF-A0A2D9GBG0-F1
#
_entry.id   AF-A0A2D9GBG0-F1
#
_cell.length_a   1.000
_cell.length_b   1.000
_cell.length_c   1.000
_cell.angle_alpha   90.00
_cell.angle_beta   90.00
_cell.angle_gamma   90.00
#
_symmetry.space_group_name_H-M   'P 1'
#
loop_
_entity.id
_entity.type
_entity.pdbx_description
1 polymer ?
#
loop_
_entity_poly.entity_id
_entity_poly.type
_entity_poly.pdbx_seq_one_letter_code
_entity_poly.pdbx_strand_id
1 'polypeptide(L)'
;MKLRLQFLSICICIFFSSFSQIQIINTAGMTFTPDTVTINLGDTIEFGPLGYHNAVEIDEASWITNDTTYNGGFYFSFGSSGGYFIADSAKTYYYICQPHASMSMKGVIIVNSSSINGCTDILACNYNPNANIDDGSCSYPTDSTYVITSCDSFTWNVNNITYYMSTIDTLIGVNAGGCLETNILQLTVNTGGCMDSSASNYDPLATCDDGSCLLPSPVNLFFSEYAEGSSNNKYFEIYNPTADTVDLTNYAFARVNSSSTNYNGVYEFWVDFDSGAVVLPNDVFVVVHPSADPLIIAEADMDYGALSNGDDGMALVYGIEPASPVDPISGGYVILDWIGDWDADPGQGWDVAGVIAATRNHTLVRKCPISLGDTSWLNTAGTDPINSQWFVYSQNDWTNIGFHNTCVCDSSTNSYFSIIDTICNGLSITVGNSSYDTTGIYSDTLLAFNGCDSIITTNLTVLSISISSVTNNITICDGDSVVVGNNVYYNSGSYTDVLINSSGCDSTIITNLTVQTPIYQEITICDGDSVVVGSSVYYSSGSYVDTLLSSFSCDSIIYTEVIIYSQFNPIFGGITDNTSGTGGMFTGNRHLILDSYLPTEIVSAVIYSQDSNLITFELRDNNGTVINDTTHQLVPGTQRIDLNFEMLVGNGYQLGVNSAGTGLYRNNSGAVFPYNFGSLASIIGTNASPGYYYFFYDIEMRQLPIPTNYSICSGDSLIIGNSVYYTSGNYVDTIHSATGCDSLVYINLVVYPIYSDTNYQSICNGEFYSINGNIYDTTGIYIDTLLTVFGCDSIITTDLLVDSITGGSSINHQLICFGDQIVVGNNIYDLPGTYIDTLTSANGCDSIVTTNLNAVTANYPLINGGLSDSSIYAGDFSNYNGYLLLDANISTLLKSATVYSADTNSVTFELRNNAGFVMQSSTQMVYPGSQILTFNFMIPPGTDYQLGIDGGNSGLFRNNAGNGNSISYPFNLGSINITSSNAGDQYYYFYYDIEIMQFGSDNPQMICEGDSIAVGGNVYNIPGVYIDTFSSVNNCDSLVYTNLQHYPNSSLSISSFPSPAEICLGDTILLEASQGFSEFYWIYSNAIIGQNQNILLSPNEDTWYILKAIDQYGCVVQEDIWVYVDTCILGLEDPIINNINIYPNPSYGIFNIKFNKVLDNNINIRIVNSLGAVVISEDLKEGQRMKEFNLSEFSKGIYFIELQTEIELYKKKIILK
;
A
#
# COMPACT_ATOMS: atom_id res chain seq x y z
N MET A 1 25.01 -13.28 -44.73
CA MET A 1 26.01 -14.00 -45.55
C MET A 1 26.93 -14.80 -44.61
N LYS A 2 26.92 -16.14 -44.72
CA LYS A 2 27.79 -17.18 -44.08
C LYS A 2 27.72 -17.31 -42.53
N LEU A 3 26.89 -18.18 -41.93
CA LEU A 3 26.78 -19.66 -41.94
C LEU A 3 27.79 -20.39 -41.02
N ARG A 4 27.28 -21.00 -39.94
CA ARG A 4 27.76 -22.18 -39.16
C ARG A 4 26.79 -22.35 -37.96
N LEU A 5 25.88 -23.33 -37.84
CA LEU A 5 25.88 -24.79 -38.04
C LEU A 5 26.76 -25.55 -37.03
N GLN A 6 26.22 -25.89 -35.86
CA GLN A 6 26.62 -26.98 -34.95
C GLN A 6 25.34 -27.43 -34.24
N PHE A 7 24.61 -28.43 -34.76
CA PHE A 7 24.80 -29.88 -34.55
C PHE A 7 25.08 -30.27 -33.09
N LEU A 8 23.99 -30.73 -32.48
CA LEU A 8 23.86 -31.60 -31.32
C LEU A 8 24.93 -32.72 -31.35
N SER A 9 25.96 -32.61 -30.51
CA SER A 9 26.76 -33.76 -30.10
C SER A 9 26.21 -34.25 -28.78
N ILE A 10 25.37 -35.29 -28.87
CA ILE A 10 25.00 -36.13 -27.75
C ILE A 10 26.30 -36.68 -27.16
N CYS A 11 26.62 -36.27 -25.93
CA CYS A 11 27.68 -36.89 -25.15
C CYS A 11 27.15 -38.27 -24.71
N ILE A 12 27.37 -39.27 -25.56
CA ILE A 12 27.27 -40.67 -25.18
C ILE A 12 28.43 -40.94 -24.22
N CYS A 13 28.21 -40.72 -22.92
CA CYS A 13 29.02 -41.34 -21.89
C CYS A 13 28.63 -42.82 -21.84
N ILE A 14 29.20 -43.61 -22.75
CA ILE A 14 29.32 -45.06 -22.52
C ILE A 14 30.20 -45.19 -21.29
N PHE A 15 29.59 -45.62 -20.17
CA PHE A 15 30.32 -46.28 -19.11
C PHE A 15 31.05 -47.47 -19.75
N PHE A 16 32.33 -47.29 -20.10
CA PHE A 16 33.23 -48.42 -20.20
C PHE A 16 33.49 -48.87 -18.76
N SER A 17 32.62 -49.71 -18.23
CA SER A 17 33.10 -50.74 -17.31
C SER A 17 34.17 -51.50 -18.09
N SER A 18 35.44 -51.30 -17.75
CA SER A 18 36.54 -52.12 -18.25
C SER A 18 36.28 -53.55 -17.78
N PHE A 19 35.58 -54.33 -18.61
CA PHE A 19 35.58 -55.77 -18.46
C PHE A 19 37.03 -56.21 -18.53
N SER A 20 37.52 -56.89 -17.48
CA SER A 20 38.83 -57.55 -17.48
C SER A 20 38.93 -58.38 -18.76
N GLN A 21 39.84 -58.02 -19.64
CA GLN A 21 39.93 -58.66 -20.96
C GLN A 21 40.84 -59.89 -20.81
N ILE A 22 40.31 -61.09 -21.11
CA ILE A 22 41.12 -62.32 -21.09
C ILE A 22 41.89 -62.42 -22.40
N GLN A 23 43.22 -62.44 -22.31
CA GLN A 23 44.10 -62.69 -23.46
C GLN A 23 44.69 -64.10 -23.37
N ILE A 24 44.61 -64.87 -24.45
CA ILE A 24 44.99 -66.29 -24.47
C ILE A 24 46.32 -66.47 -25.19
N ILE A 25 47.30 -67.09 -24.52
CA ILE A 25 48.60 -67.49 -25.08
C ILE A 25 48.62 -69.01 -25.28
N ASN A 26 48.80 -69.46 -26.52
CA ASN A 26 48.89 -70.88 -26.87
C ASN A 26 50.29 -71.25 -27.34
N THR A 27 50.56 -72.55 -27.49
CA THR A 27 51.77 -73.05 -28.15
C THR A 27 51.43 -73.47 -29.59
N ALA A 28 52.23 -73.02 -30.55
CA ALA A 28 52.12 -73.43 -31.95
C ALA A 28 53.48 -73.93 -32.44
N GLY A 29 53.70 -75.24 -32.39
CA GLY A 29 55.02 -75.81 -32.65
C GLY A 29 56.03 -75.39 -31.57
N MET A 30 57.10 -74.70 -31.97
CA MET A 30 58.20 -74.29 -31.06
C MET A 30 58.12 -72.81 -30.66
N THR A 31 56.94 -72.19 -30.72
CA THR A 31 56.72 -70.77 -30.39
C THR A 31 55.47 -70.59 -29.53
N PHE A 32 55.47 -69.54 -28.70
CA PHE A 32 54.24 -69.03 -28.07
C PHE A 32 53.46 -68.20 -29.09
N THR A 33 52.13 -68.23 -29.06
CA THR A 33 51.27 -67.55 -30.02
C THR A 33 50.09 -66.90 -29.28
N PRO A 34 50.01 -65.55 -29.26
CA PRO A 34 51.10 -64.62 -29.61
C PRO A 34 52.31 -64.77 -28.67
N ASP A 35 53.51 -64.43 -29.14
CA ASP A 35 54.72 -64.41 -28.32
C ASP A 35 54.88 -63.10 -27.53
N THR A 36 54.19 -62.04 -27.94
CA THR A 36 54.08 -60.77 -27.20
C THR A 36 52.62 -60.39 -26.99
N VAL A 37 52.24 -60.11 -25.75
CA VAL A 37 50.91 -59.58 -25.39
C VAL A 37 51.06 -58.27 -24.64
N THR A 38 50.24 -57.28 -24.96
CA THR A 38 50.11 -56.05 -24.19
C THR A 38 48.75 -56.03 -23.49
N ILE A 39 48.75 -55.86 -22.18
CA ILE A 39 47.55 -55.83 -21.33
C ILE A 39 47.61 -54.66 -20.34
N ASN A 40 46.49 -54.34 -19.67
CA ASN A 40 46.47 -53.38 -18.58
C ASN A 40 46.65 -54.08 -17.23
N LEU A 41 47.12 -53.33 -16.22
CA LEU A 41 47.22 -53.83 -14.85
C LEU A 41 45.86 -54.35 -14.35
N GLY A 42 45.81 -55.62 -13.90
CA GLY A 42 44.57 -56.29 -13.47
C GLY A 42 43.89 -57.16 -14.55
N ASP A 43 44.35 -57.13 -15.80
CA ASP A 43 43.88 -58.07 -16.84
C ASP A 43 44.42 -59.48 -16.60
N THR A 44 43.67 -60.47 -17.09
CA THR A 44 44.01 -61.89 -16.93
C THR A 44 44.60 -62.45 -18.22
N ILE A 45 45.80 -63.04 -18.13
CA ILE A 45 46.37 -63.89 -19.18
C ILE A 45 45.99 -65.34 -18.91
N GLU A 46 45.43 -66.01 -19.91
CA GLU A 46 45.24 -67.45 -19.90
C GLU A 46 46.30 -68.11 -20.78
N PHE A 47 47.16 -68.94 -20.20
CA PHE A 47 47.96 -69.87 -20.98
C PHE A 47 47.07 -71.07 -21.31
N GLY A 48 46.80 -71.30 -22.60
CA GLY A 48 46.06 -72.46 -23.06
C GLY A 48 46.86 -73.77 -22.92
N PRO A 49 46.36 -74.90 -23.42
CA PRO A 49 47.02 -76.20 -23.26
C PRO A 49 48.47 -76.18 -23.79
N LEU A 50 49.45 -76.26 -22.90
CA LEU A 50 50.86 -76.09 -23.27
C LEU A 50 51.46 -77.33 -23.93
N GLY A 51 50.76 -78.47 -23.93
CA GLY A 51 51.21 -79.71 -24.57
C GLY A 51 52.54 -80.19 -23.97
N TYR A 52 53.56 -80.43 -24.81
CA TYR A 52 54.90 -80.85 -24.36
C TYR A 52 55.82 -79.69 -23.91
N HIS A 53 55.26 -78.49 -23.69
CA HIS A 53 56.00 -77.29 -23.30
C HIS A 53 55.66 -76.85 -21.87
N ASN A 54 56.54 -76.05 -21.29
CA ASN A 54 56.30 -75.29 -20.07
C ASN A 54 56.37 -73.78 -20.38
N ALA A 55 55.81 -72.96 -19.50
CA ALA A 55 55.93 -71.50 -19.54
C ALA A 55 56.39 -71.04 -18.16
N VAL A 56 57.58 -70.45 -18.10
CA VAL A 56 58.26 -70.11 -16.85
C VAL A 56 58.72 -68.67 -16.91
N GLU A 57 58.32 -67.88 -15.92
CA GLU A 57 58.78 -66.51 -15.76
C GLU A 57 60.27 -66.47 -15.39
N ILE A 58 60.99 -65.54 -16.01
CA ILE A 58 62.41 -65.29 -15.79
C ILE A 58 62.68 -63.78 -15.82
N ASP A 59 63.85 -63.34 -15.35
CA ASP A 59 64.25 -61.94 -15.51
C ASP A 59 64.70 -61.62 -16.95
N GLU A 60 64.74 -60.33 -17.28
CA GLU A 60 65.09 -59.83 -18.61
C GLU A 60 66.51 -60.27 -19.05
N ALA A 61 67.47 -60.24 -18.13
CA ALA A 61 68.86 -60.61 -18.44
C ALA A 61 68.98 -62.10 -18.82
N SER A 62 68.24 -62.96 -18.12
CA SER A 62 68.10 -64.39 -18.40
C SER A 62 67.36 -64.62 -19.72
N TRP A 63 66.33 -63.83 -20.01
CA TRP A 63 65.56 -63.92 -21.27
C TRP A 63 66.36 -63.50 -22.51
N ILE A 64 67.23 -62.50 -22.37
CA ILE A 64 68.15 -62.07 -23.43
C ILE A 64 69.19 -63.16 -23.72
N THR A 65 69.69 -63.83 -22.68
CA THR A 65 70.76 -64.85 -22.78
C THR A 65 70.25 -66.28 -22.99
N ASN A 66 68.93 -66.49 -23.01
CA ASN A 66 68.26 -67.80 -23.03
C ASN A 66 68.62 -68.70 -21.83
N ASP A 67 68.91 -68.11 -20.67
CA ASP A 67 69.07 -68.82 -19.40
C ASP A 67 67.70 -69.35 -18.93
N THR A 68 67.71 -70.54 -18.33
CA THR A 68 66.51 -71.24 -17.87
C THR A 68 66.20 -71.07 -16.38
N THR A 69 66.95 -70.21 -15.70
CA THR A 69 66.84 -69.98 -14.25
C THR A 69 65.52 -69.28 -13.91
N TYR A 70 64.69 -69.95 -13.10
CA TYR A 70 63.40 -69.44 -12.65
C TYR A 70 63.56 -68.30 -11.65
N ASN A 71 62.82 -67.20 -11.85
CA ASN A 71 62.95 -65.97 -11.06
C ASN A 71 61.97 -65.87 -9.86
N GLY A 72 61.14 -66.89 -9.62
CA GLY A 72 60.16 -66.90 -8.53
C GLY A 72 58.76 -66.37 -8.90
N GLY A 73 58.52 -66.05 -10.18
CA GLY A 73 57.24 -65.57 -10.71
C GLY A 73 56.23 -66.68 -11.05
N PHE A 74 55.55 -66.60 -12.20
CA PHE A 74 54.65 -67.71 -12.60
C PHE A 74 55.42 -68.92 -13.17
N TYR A 75 54.89 -70.12 -12.90
CA TYR A 75 55.46 -71.38 -13.38
C TYR A 75 54.35 -72.36 -13.78
N PHE A 76 54.26 -72.67 -15.08
CA PHE A 76 53.35 -73.68 -15.61
C PHE A 76 54.15 -74.90 -16.09
N SER A 77 53.90 -76.05 -15.47
CA SER A 77 54.69 -77.27 -15.68
C SER A 77 54.46 -77.92 -17.05
N PHE A 78 55.41 -78.76 -17.45
CA PHE A 78 55.32 -79.60 -18.66
C PHE A 78 54.05 -80.47 -18.66
N GLY A 79 53.36 -80.53 -19.80
CA GLY A 79 52.16 -81.37 -19.92
C GLY A 79 50.92 -80.80 -19.22
N SER A 80 51.02 -79.61 -18.62
CA SER A 80 49.87 -78.98 -17.96
C SER A 80 48.82 -78.53 -18.98
N SER A 81 47.57 -78.46 -18.53
CA SER A 81 46.46 -77.86 -19.29
C SER A 81 46.60 -76.34 -19.45
N GLY A 82 47.72 -75.75 -19.03
CA GLY A 82 47.89 -74.30 -18.91
C GLY A 82 47.44 -73.77 -17.55
N GLY A 83 47.26 -72.44 -17.45
CA GLY A 83 46.86 -71.76 -16.22
C GLY A 83 46.72 -70.24 -16.40
N TYR A 84 46.23 -69.57 -15.36
CA TYR A 84 45.96 -68.12 -15.39
C TYR A 84 47.07 -67.35 -14.69
N PHE A 85 47.40 -66.20 -15.26
CA PHE A 85 48.30 -65.20 -14.69
C PHE A 85 47.58 -63.85 -14.68
N ILE A 86 47.49 -63.23 -13.50
CA ILE A 86 46.97 -61.86 -13.34
C ILE A 86 48.16 -60.98 -13.01
N ALA A 87 48.38 -59.94 -13.82
CA ALA A 87 49.47 -59.01 -13.57
C ALA A 87 49.20 -58.18 -12.32
N ASP A 88 50.10 -58.25 -11.35
CA ASP A 88 50.04 -57.55 -10.07
C ASP A 88 50.87 -56.26 -10.03
N SER A 89 51.69 -56.01 -11.07
CA SER A 89 52.50 -54.81 -11.22
C SER A 89 52.64 -54.40 -12.69
N ALA A 90 52.62 -53.09 -12.95
CA ALA A 90 52.75 -52.52 -14.29
C ALA A 90 54.22 -52.53 -14.72
N LYS A 91 54.65 -53.68 -15.27
CA LYS A 91 55.99 -53.94 -15.76
C LYS A 91 55.94 -54.95 -16.92
N THR A 92 57.07 -55.16 -17.57
CA THR A 92 57.20 -56.21 -18.57
C THR A 92 57.59 -57.53 -17.90
N TYR A 93 56.81 -58.59 -18.12
CA TYR A 93 57.11 -59.95 -17.68
C TYR A 93 57.71 -60.74 -18.83
N TYR A 94 58.83 -61.41 -18.58
CA TYR A 94 59.56 -62.21 -19.55
C TYR A 94 59.41 -63.69 -19.21
N TYR A 95 59.11 -64.52 -20.20
CA TYR A 95 58.94 -65.96 -19.97
C TYR A 95 59.49 -66.81 -21.10
N ILE A 96 59.84 -68.05 -20.78
CA ILE A 96 60.44 -69.00 -21.72
C ILE A 96 59.81 -70.39 -21.58
N CYS A 97 60.05 -71.21 -22.59
CA CYS A 97 60.00 -72.66 -22.45
C CYS A 97 61.41 -73.17 -22.13
N GLN A 98 61.66 -73.59 -20.88
CA GLN A 98 62.98 -74.06 -20.42
C GLN A 98 63.68 -75.10 -21.34
N PRO A 99 63.04 -76.18 -21.82
CA PRO A 99 63.68 -77.17 -22.70
C PRO A 99 64.02 -76.62 -24.09
N HIS A 100 63.40 -75.50 -24.49
CA HIS A 100 63.48 -74.93 -25.84
C HIS A 100 63.98 -73.47 -25.84
N ALA A 101 64.54 -73.01 -24.72
CA ALA A 101 65.10 -71.67 -24.60
C ALA A 101 66.25 -71.44 -25.59
N SER A 102 67.10 -72.45 -25.81
CA SER A 102 68.16 -72.43 -26.83
C SER A 102 67.64 -72.35 -28.27
N MET A 103 66.38 -72.73 -28.50
CA MET A 103 65.67 -72.59 -29.77
C MET A 103 64.84 -71.30 -29.84
N SER A 104 65.00 -70.39 -28.88
CA SER A 104 64.31 -69.10 -28.79
C SER A 104 62.78 -69.21 -28.60
N MET A 105 62.28 -70.28 -27.99
CA MET A 105 60.88 -70.37 -27.59
C MET A 105 60.65 -69.53 -26.32
N LYS A 106 60.33 -68.25 -26.52
CA LYS A 106 60.19 -67.25 -25.47
C LYS A 106 59.11 -66.23 -25.80
N GLY A 107 58.58 -65.58 -24.78
CA GLY A 107 57.56 -64.55 -24.96
C GLY A 107 57.65 -63.44 -23.91
N VAL A 108 56.83 -62.41 -24.12
CA VAL A 108 56.81 -61.16 -23.36
C VAL A 108 55.36 -60.74 -23.07
N ILE A 109 55.08 -60.34 -21.83
CA ILE A 109 53.81 -59.71 -21.45
C ILE A 109 54.13 -58.28 -21.01
N ILE A 110 53.62 -57.28 -21.74
CA ILE A 110 53.80 -55.86 -21.43
C ILE A 110 52.55 -55.38 -20.69
N VAL A 111 52.70 -54.97 -19.44
CA VAL A 111 51.58 -54.51 -18.61
C VAL A 111 51.63 -53.00 -18.47
N ASN A 112 50.65 -52.32 -19.06
CA ASN A 112 50.49 -50.88 -18.93
C ASN A 112 49.91 -50.54 -17.54
N SER A 113 50.39 -49.45 -16.93
CA SER A 113 49.72 -48.87 -15.76
C SER A 113 48.37 -48.30 -16.17
N SER A 114 47.37 -48.36 -15.28
CA SER A 114 46.13 -47.63 -15.47
C SER A 114 46.44 -46.14 -15.69
N SER A 115 45.82 -45.55 -16.72
CA SER A 115 45.91 -44.12 -16.98
C SER A 115 45.22 -43.37 -15.84
N ILE A 116 46.00 -42.65 -15.05
CA ILE A 116 45.48 -41.75 -14.02
C ILE A 116 45.42 -40.38 -14.69
N ASN A 117 44.21 -40.01 -15.11
CA ASN A 117 43.92 -38.69 -15.65
C ASN A 117 43.94 -37.66 -14.53
N GLY A 118 44.53 -36.50 -14.79
CA GLY A 118 44.54 -35.35 -13.89
C GLY A 118 45.66 -34.37 -14.24
N CYS A 119 45.65 -33.18 -13.62
CA CYS A 119 46.62 -32.15 -13.94
C CYS A 119 48.08 -32.59 -13.66
N THR A 120 48.94 -32.48 -14.67
CA THR A 120 50.37 -32.87 -14.59
C THR A 120 51.33 -31.70 -14.39
N ASP A 121 50.83 -30.46 -14.45
CA ASP A 121 51.65 -29.26 -14.25
C ASP A 121 51.84 -28.96 -12.76
N ILE A 122 53.09 -28.99 -12.30
CA ILE A 122 53.47 -28.72 -10.90
C ILE A 122 53.18 -27.28 -10.44
N LEU A 123 52.92 -26.34 -11.38
CA LEU A 123 52.57 -24.95 -11.07
C LEU A 123 51.06 -24.73 -10.94
N ALA A 124 50.23 -25.72 -11.29
CA ALA A 124 48.79 -25.68 -11.11
C ALA A 124 48.40 -26.14 -9.69
N CYS A 125 47.35 -25.55 -9.11
CA CYS A 125 47.01 -25.82 -7.71
C CYS A 125 46.33 -27.18 -7.51
N ASN A 126 45.76 -27.76 -8.56
CA ASN A 126 45.20 -29.11 -8.57
C ASN A 126 46.16 -30.14 -9.20
N TYR A 127 47.46 -29.86 -9.19
CA TYR A 127 48.50 -30.81 -9.59
C TYR A 127 48.34 -32.15 -8.87
N ASN A 128 48.20 -33.22 -9.65
CA ASN A 128 48.14 -34.58 -9.13
C ASN A 128 49.46 -35.31 -9.43
N PRO A 129 50.32 -35.54 -8.41
CA PRO A 129 51.61 -36.20 -8.62
C PRO A 129 51.51 -37.66 -9.08
N ASN A 130 50.32 -38.26 -9.01
CA ASN A 130 50.06 -39.61 -9.49
C ASN A 130 49.43 -39.64 -10.90
N ALA A 131 49.01 -38.48 -11.43
CA ALA A 131 48.48 -38.40 -12.79
C ALA A 131 49.60 -38.58 -13.82
N ASN A 132 49.32 -39.38 -14.85
CA ASN A 132 50.27 -39.67 -15.92
C ASN A 132 49.76 -39.24 -17.32
N ILE A 133 48.53 -38.71 -17.39
CA ILE A 133 47.93 -38.10 -18.57
C ILE A 133 47.25 -36.81 -18.13
N ASP A 134 47.64 -35.69 -18.74
CA ASP A 134 46.96 -34.41 -18.56
C ASP A 134 45.62 -34.44 -19.28
N ASP A 135 44.54 -34.31 -18.51
CA ASP A 135 43.17 -34.29 -18.99
C ASP A 135 42.64 -32.88 -19.25
N GLY A 136 43.51 -31.86 -19.18
CA GLY A 136 43.16 -30.46 -19.36
C GLY A 136 42.51 -29.83 -18.13
N SER A 137 42.54 -30.51 -16.98
CA SER A 137 41.95 -30.01 -15.73
C SER A 137 42.83 -29.00 -14.99
N CYS A 138 44.05 -28.69 -15.45
CA CYS A 138 44.98 -27.81 -14.74
C CYS A 138 44.39 -26.40 -14.47
N SER A 139 44.32 -26.05 -13.19
CA SER A 139 43.83 -24.76 -12.71
C SER A 139 44.98 -23.92 -12.14
N TYR A 140 44.98 -22.62 -12.41
CA TYR A 140 46.02 -21.68 -11.97
C TYR A 140 45.42 -20.50 -11.17
N PRO A 141 46.21 -19.80 -10.34
CA PRO A 141 45.78 -18.58 -9.69
C PRO A 141 45.44 -17.49 -10.71
N THR A 142 44.36 -16.77 -10.48
CA THR A 142 43.90 -15.69 -11.37
C THR A 142 43.61 -14.43 -10.56
N ASP A 143 44.14 -13.30 -11.04
CA ASP A 143 43.87 -11.99 -10.46
C ASP A 143 43.06 -11.15 -11.46
N SER A 144 41.94 -10.61 -11.01
CA SER A 144 41.02 -9.79 -11.82
C SER A 144 40.79 -8.45 -11.13
N THR A 145 40.86 -7.34 -11.87
CA THR A 145 40.57 -6.01 -11.34
C THR A 145 39.39 -5.38 -12.07
N TYR A 146 38.40 -4.91 -11.32
CA TYR A 146 37.20 -4.22 -11.80
C TYR A 146 37.29 -2.75 -11.40
N VAL A 147 37.31 -1.85 -12.38
CA VAL A 147 37.26 -0.39 -12.13
C VAL A 147 35.86 0.08 -12.49
N ILE A 148 35.08 0.46 -11.48
CA ILE A 148 33.66 0.80 -11.61
C ILE A 148 33.40 2.19 -11.05
N THR A 149 32.55 2.96 -11.72
CA THR A 149 31.97 4.19 -11.19
C THR A 149 30.46 4.02 -11.13
N SER A 150 29.83 4.33 -9.99
CA SER A 150 28.40 4.16 -9.76
C SER A 150 27.82 5.34 -8.98
N CYS A 151 26.51 5.53 -9.04
CA CYS A 151 25.76 6.51 -8.26
C CYS A 151 25.12 5.83 -7.05
N ASP A 152 25.28 6.44 -5.88
CA ASP A 152 24.76 6.03 -4.54
C ASP A 152 25.22 4.68 -4.01
N SER A 153 25.15 3.63 -4.81
CA SER A 153 25.61 2.32 -4.44
C SER A 153 26.07 1.49 -5.63
N PHE A 154 26.84 0.44 -5.35
CA PHE A 154 27.19 -0.58 -6.32
C PHE A 154 27.23 -1.94 -5.65
N THR A 155 26.44 -2.89 -6.14
CA THR A 155 26.51 -4.28 -5.71
C THR A 155 27.54 -5.04 -6.54
N TRP A 156 28.57 -5.56 -5.88
CA TRP A 156 29.58 -6.35 -6.56
C TRP A 156 29.16 -7.82 -6.60
N ASN A 157 28.75 -8.28 -7.79
CA ASN A 157 28.24 -9.64 -8.02
C ASN A 157 29.22 -10.78 -7.65
N VAL A 158 30.49 -10.47 -7.35
CA VAL A 158 31.51 -11.45 -6.94
C VAL A 158 31.31 -11.90 -5.49
N ASN A 159 30.86 -11.00 -4.60
CA ASN A 159 30.60 -11.30 -3.18
C ASN A 159 29.17 -10.92 -2.73
N ASN A 160 28.36 -10.37 -3.64
CA ASN A 160 27.03 -9.80 -3.38
C ASN A 160 27.01 -8.74 -2.28
N ILE A 161 28.13 -8.03 -2.07
CA ILE A 161 28.19 -6.89 -1.15
C ILE A 161 27.85 -5.62 -1.91
N THR A 162 26.96 -4.81 -1.33
CA THR A 162 26.62 -3.47 -1.82
C THR A 162 27.48 -2.42 -1.12
N TYR A 163 28.18 -1.61 -1.90
CA TYR A 163 29.04 -0.54 -1.42
C TYR A 163 28.35 0.80 -1.64
N TYR A 164 28.27 1.63 -0.60
CA TYR A 164 27.66 2.97 -0.62
C TYR A 164 28.68 4.12 -0.66
N MET A 165 29.97 3.79 -0.60
CA MET A 165 31.06 4.76 -0.68
C MET A 165 32.16 4.24 -1.58
N SER A 166 32.89 5.19 -2.19
CA SER A 166 34.10 4.87 -2.97
C SER A 166 35.06 4.03 -2.13
N THR A 167 35.51 2.90 -2.68
CA THR A 167 36.36 1.96 -1.96
C THR A 167 37.25 1.18 -2.91
N ILE A 168 38.31 0.60 -2.36
CA ILE A 168 39.05 -0.47 -3.01
C ILE A 168 38.85 -1.71 -2.15
N ASP A 169 38.14 -2.71 -2.68
CA ASP A 169 37.92 -3.97 -1.99
C ASP A 169 38.65 -5.11 -2.71
N THR A 170 39.11 -6.10 -1.95
CA THR A 170 39.86 -7.23 -2.47
C THR A 170 39.33 -8.52 -1.86
N LEU A 171 38.73 -9.35 -2.71
CA LEU A 171 38.24 -10.66 -2.33
C LEU A 171 39.26 -11.73 -2.76
N ILE A 172 39.73 -12.50 -1.80
CA ILE A 172 40.58 -13.67 -2.05
C ILE A 172 39.72 -14.91 -1.83
N GLY A 173 39.38 -15.58 -2.92
CA GLY A 173 38.63 -16.83 -2.95
C GLY A 173 39.47 -17.99 -3.43
N VAL A 174 38.79 -19.12 -3.67
CA VAL A 174 39.35 -20.23 -4.42
C VAL A 174 38.48 -20.50 -5.63
N ASN A 175 39.07 -20.59 -6.82
CA ASN A 175 38.33 -20.95 -8.02
C ASN A 175 37.88 -22.43 -7.96
N ALA A 176 37.06 -22.86 -8.91
CA ALA A 176 36.52 -24.23 -8.96
C ALA A 176 37.60 -25.33 -8.97
N GLY A 177 38.86 -24.99 -9.28
CA GLY A 177 40.02 -25.90 -9.22
C GLY A 177 40.85 -25.79 -7.94
N GLY A 178 40.40 -25.05 -6.92
CA GLY A 178 41.08 -24.90 -5.63
C GLY A 178 42.26 -23.93 -5.61
N CYS A 179 42.47 -23.14 -6.67
CA CYS A 179 43.49 -22.10 -6.71
C CYS A 179 43.02 -20.80 -6.07
N LEU A 180 43.95 -20.09 -5.42
CA LEU A 180 43.72 -18.72 -4.96
C LEU A 180 43.31 -17.83 -6.14
N GLU A 181 42.16 -17.19 -6.01
CA GLU A 181 41.63 -16.22 -6.97
C GLU A 181 41.48 -14.88 -6.26
N THR A 182 42.14 -13.84 -6.78
CA THR A 182 42.06 -12.49 -6.23
C THR A 182 41.22 -11.61 -7.13
N ASN A 183 40.04 -11.23 -6.67
CA ASN A 183 39.22 -10.23 -7.33
C ASN A 183 39.43 -8.88 -6.60
N ILE A 184 39.75 -7.82 -7.34
CA ILE A 184 39.95 -6.48 -6.80
C ILE A 184 38.90 -5.56 -7.39
N LEU A 185 38.08 -4.92 -6.56
CA LEU A 185 37.16 -3.87 -6.94
C LEU A 185 37.79 -2.51 -6.64
N GLN A 186 37.90 -1.65 -7.63
CA GLN A 186 38.18 -0.22 -7.48
C GLN A 186 36.91 0.54 -7.82
N LEU A 187 36.15 0.91 -6.79
CA LEU A 187 34.86 1.55 -6.92
C LEU A 187 34.95 3.05 -6.60
N THR A 188 34.40 3.87 -7.49
CA THR A 188 34.07 5.27 -7.19
C THR A 188 32.55 5.38 -7.09
N VAL A 189 32.04 5.68 -5.89
CA VAL A 189 30.63 6.02 -5.67
C VAL A 189 30.51 7.53 -5.64
N ASN A 190 29.79 8.08 -6.60
CA ASN A 190 29.39 9.48 -6.65
C ASN A 190 28.09 9.66 -5.88
N THR A 191 27.93 10.82 -5.24
CA THR A 191 26.67 11.20 -4.58
C THR A 191 25.60 11.40 -5.65
N GLY A 192 24.57 10.56 -5.63
CA GLY A 192 23.39 10.68 -6.47
C GLY A 192 22.40 11.69 -5.90
N GLY A 193 21.69 12.33 -6.80
CA GLY A 193 20.63 13.29 -6.51
C GLY A 193 20.29 14.08 -7.76
N CYS A 194 19.16 14.79 -7.74
CA CYS A 194 18.71 15.50 -8.92
C CYS A 194 19.69 16.63 -9.30
N MET A 195 20.32 16.53 -10.47
CA MET A 195 21.25 17.55 -10.97
C MET A 195 20.56 18.69 -11.74
N ASP A 196 19.26 18.58 -11.99
CA ASP A 196 18.49 19.62 -12.68
C ASP A 196 18.02 20.71 -11.72
N SER A 197 18.57 21.92 -11.89
CA SER A 197 18.19 23.12 -11.15
C SER A 197 16.72 23.54 -11.27
N SER A 198 15.98 22.99 -12.24
CA SER A 198 14.56 23.24 -12.45
C SER A 198 13.64 22.30 -11.66
N ALA A 199 14.17 21.18 -11.14
CA ALA A 199 13.39 20.22 -10.38
C ALA A 199 13.12 20.70 -8.94
N SER A 200 11.97 20.31 -8.40
CA SER A 200 11.56 20.67 -7.04
C SER A 200 12.44 20.07 -5.94
N ASN A 201 13.21 19.02 -6.27
CA ASN A 201 14.19 18.37 -5.40
C ASN A 201 15.62 18.46 -5.96
N TYR A 202 15.94 19.50 -6.74
CA TYR A 202 17.32 19.78 -7.17
C TYR A 202 18.30 19.72 -5.99
N ASP A 203 19.35 18.92 -6.13
CA ASP A 203 20.43 18.81 -5.15
C ASP A 203 21.73 19.42 -5.71
N PRO A 204 22.15 20.60 -5.21
CA PRO A 204 23.39 21.23 -5.62
C PRO A 204 24.66 20.48 -5.15
N LEU A 205 24.52 19.45 -4.32
CA LEU A 205 25.60 18.58 -3.85
C LEU A 205 25.68 17.26 -4.64
N ALA A 206 24.70 16.97 -5.50
CA ALA A 206 24.73 15.81 -6.38
C ALA A 206 25.90 15.92 -7.37
N THR A 207 26.61 14.80 -7.52
CA THR A 207 27.77 14.68 -8.42
C THR A 207 27.49 13.73 -9.59
N CYS A 208 26.35 13.03 -9.54
CA CYS A 208 25.73 12.37 -10.67
C CYS A 208 24.21 12.36 -10.49
N ASP A 209 23.47 12.30 -11.59
CA ASP A 209 22.02 12.24 -11.59
C ASP A 209 21.55 10.80 -11.36
N ASP A 210 20.76 10.58 -10.32
CA ASP A 210 20.21 9.29 -9.93
C ASP A 210 18.79 9.04 -10.47
N GLY A 211 18.28 9.96 -11.31
CA GLY A 211 16.93 9.90 -11.87
C GLY A 211 15.85 10.31 -10.87
N SER A 212 16.21 10.85 -9.71
CA SER A 212 15.26 11.27 -8.67
C SER A 212 14.57 12.60 -8.97
N CYS A 213 14.88 13.30 -10.07
CA CYS A 213 14.34 14.63 -10.36
C CYS A 213 12.80 14.67 -10.37
N LEU A 214 12.23 15.33 -9.36
CA LEU A 214 10.83 15.66 -9.22
C LEU A 214 10.53 16.95 -9.98
N LEU A 215 10.36 16.79 -11.29
CA LEU A 215 9.87 17.86 -12.14
C LEU A 215 8.39 18.16 -11.80
N PRO A 216 7.92 19.42 -11.92
CA PRO A 216 6.50 19.72 -11.76
C PRO A 216 5.67 18.84 -12.69
N SER A 217 4.47 18.42 -12.24
CA SER A 217 3.59 17.59 -13.06
C SER A 217 3.43 18.20 -14.44
N PRO A 218 3.64 17.45 -15.54
CA PRO A 218 3.55 18.01 -16.87
C PRO A 218 2.15 18.55 -17.11
N VAL A 219 2.08 19.75 -17.69
CA VAL A 219 0.85 20.23 -18.29
C VAL A 219 0.65 19.41 -19.55
N ASN A 220 -0.50 18.74 -19.68
CA ASN A 220 -0.74 17.83 -20.77
C ASN A 220 -1.07 18.61 -22.05
N LEU A 221 0.01 19.00 -22.74
CA LEU A 221 -0.02 19.46 -24.12
C LEU A 221 -0.26 18.26 -25.04
N PHE A 222 -0.91 18.49 -26.18
CA PHE A 222 -1.19 17.44 -27.16
C PHE A 222 -1.12 17.97 -28.58
N PHE A 223 -0.95 17.08 -29.56
CA PHE A 223 -0.97 17.43 -30.97
C PHE A 223 -2.40 17.79 -31.40
N SER A 224 -2.62 19.07 -31.73
CA SER A 224 -3.86 19.58 -32.28
C SER A 224 -3.93 19.44 -33.80
N GLU A 225 -2.78 19.49 -34.47
CA GLU A 225 -2.69 19.33 -35.92
C GLU A 225 -1.36 18.69 -36.34
N TYR A 226 -1.40 17.90 -37.40
CA TYR A 226 -0.21 17.30 -38.02
C TYR A 226 -0.39 17.25 -39.53
N ALA A 227 0.66 17.58 -40.27
CA ALA A 227 0.61 17.67 -41.72
C ALA A 227 1.84 17.09 -42.40
N GLU A 228 1.58 16.20 -43.36
CA GLU A 228 2.54 15.76 -44.37
C GLU A 228 1.97 16.12 -45.74
N GLY A 229 2.42 17.24 -46.29
CA GLY A 229 1.98 17.77 -47.58
C GLY A 229 2.92 17.47 -48.73
N SER A 230 2.75 18.18 -49.84
CA SER A 230 3.66 18.03 -50.97
C SER A 230 5.04 18.61 -50.67
N SER A 231 6.10 17.90 -51.07
CA SER A 231 7.50 18.33 -50.91
C SER A 231 7.87 18.57 -49.44
N ASN A 232 8.15 19.82 -49.06
CA ASN A 232 8.59 20.21 -47.73
C ASN A 232 7.48 20.88 -46.92
N ASN A 233 6.22 20.77 -47.36
CA ASN A 233 5.07 21.29 -46.63
C ASN A 233 4.74 20.37 -45.45
N LYS A 234 5.51 20.49 -44.38
CA LYS A 234 5.44 19.62 -43.21
C LYS A 234 5.44 20.46 -41.95
N TYR A 235 4.55 20.13 -41.02
CA TYR A 235 4.49 20.75 -39.70
C TYR A 235 3.73 19.86 -38.72
N PHE A 236 3.86 20.19 -37.44
CA PHE A 236 2.93 19.78 -36.41
C PHE A 236 2.64 20.97 -35.50
N GLU A 237 1.50 20.89 -34.83
CA GLU A 237 0.99 21.90 -33.92
C GLU A 237 0.68 21.23 -32.58
N ILE A 238 1.14 21.85 -31.49
CA ILE A 238 0.79 21.46 -30.13
C ILE A 238 -0.15 22.51 -29.51
N TYR A 239 -1.15 22.06 -28.75
CA TYR A 239 -2.13 22.93 -28.13
C TYR A 239 -2.02 22.92 -26.60
N ASN A 240 -2.15 24.10 -25.99
CA ASN A 240 -2.26 24.27 -24.55
C ASN A 240 -3.74 24.42 -24.13
N PRO A 241 -4.40 23.38 -23.60
CA PRO A 241 -5.80 23.46 -23.17
C PRO A 241 -6.00 24.19 -21.83
N THR A 242 -4.93 24.66 -21.17
CA THR A 242 -5.01 25.22 -19.83
C THR A 242 -5.22 26.73 -19.81
N ALA A 243 -5.55 27.25 -18.63
CA ALA A 243 -5.69 28.68 -18.38
C ALA A 243 -4.34 29.39 -18.11
N ASP A 244 -3.24 28.63 -18.04
CA ASP A 244 -1.91 29.11 -17.66
C ASP A 244 -0.95 29.01 -18.85
N THR A 245 0.06 29.89 -18.87
CA THR A 245 1.16 29.80 -19.86
C THR A 245 2.05 28.60 -19.52
N VAL A 246 2.35 27.77 -20.51
CA VAL A 246 3.22 26.59 -20.36
C VAL A 246 4.61 26.91 -20.88
N ASP A 247 5.62 26.68 -20.05
CA ASP A 247 7.04 26.77 -20.42
C ASP A 247 7.49 25.44 -21.04
N LEU A 248 8.07 25.50 -22.24
CA LEU A 248 8.49 24.32 -23.01
C LEU A 248 9.93 23.86 -22.71
N THR A 249 10.62 24.46 -21.73
CA THR A 249 12.03 24.15 -21.41
C THR A 249 12.29 22.64 -21.15
N ASN A 250 11.33 21.94 -20.54
CA ASN A 250 11.43 20.50 -20.23
C ASN A 250 10.55 19.63 -21.16
N TYR A 251 10.13 20.17 -22.30
CA TYR A 251 9.39 19.45 -23.31
C TYR A 251 10.28 19.24 -24.53
N ALA A 252 10.03 18.14 -25.23
CA ALA A 252 10.71 17.83 -26.48
C ALA A 252 9.78 17.05 -27.40
N PHE A 253 10.15 16.91 -28.67
CA PHE A 253 9.53 15.94 -29.56
C PHE A 253 10.55 14.89 -29.98
N ALA A 254 10.20 13.63 -29.74
CA ALA A 254 11.06 12.47 -29.98
C ALA A 254 10.51 11.64 -31.14
N ARG A 255 11.40 11.02 -31.92
CA ARG A 255 11.05 10.40 -33.20
C ARG A 255 11.82 9.14 -33.53
N VAL A 256 11.22 8.31 -34.39
CA VAL A 256 11.79 7.08 -34.97
C VAL A 256 11.63 7.14 -36.49
N ASN A 257 12.74 7.04 -37.23
CA ASN A 257 12.79 7.21 -38.69
C ASN A 257 13.22 5.94 -39.45
N SER A 258 13.55 4.84 -38.76
CA SER A 258 14.02 3.63 -39.45
C SER A 258 13.67 2.33 -38.72
N SER A 259 13.44 1.26 -39.48
CA SER A 259 13.31 -0.11 -38.94
C SER A 259 14.67 -0.74 -38.52
N SER A 260 15.73 0.06 -38.31
CA SER A 260 17.12 -0.44 -38.30
C SER A 260 17.71 -0.75 -36.93
N THR A 261 16.99 -0.49 -35.84
CA THR A 261 17.46 -0.73 -34.48
C THR A 261 16.83 -1.97 -33.86
N ASN A 262 17.60 -2.69 -33.02
CA ASN A 262 17.17 -3.91 -32.32
C ASN A 262 16.36 -3.61 -31.03
N TYR A 263 15.82 -2.40 -30.88
CA TYR A 263 15.16 -1.94 -29.65
C TYR A 263 13.80 -1.32 -29.99
N ASN A 264 12.77 -2.15 -29.95
CA ASN A 264 11.38 -1.73 -30.09
C ASN A 264 11.02 -0.74 -28.97
N GLY A 265 10.31 0.35 -29.28
CA GLY A 265 9.80 1.28 -28.26
C GLY A 265 10.78 2.30 -27.70
N VAL A 266 11.86 2.63 -28.42
CA VAL A 266 12.87 3.64 -28.03
C VAL A 266 13.04 4.69 -29.14
N TYR A 267 13.20 5.96 -28.77
CA TYR A 267 13.42 7.04 -29.75
C TYR A 267 14.78 6.93 -30.47
N GLU A 268 14.88 7.44 -31.69
CA GLU A 268 16.14 7.57 -32.44
C GLU A 268 16.65 9.01 -32.47
N PHE A 269 15.72 9.97 -32.42
CA PHE A 269 16.00 11.40 -32.45
C PHE A 269 15.23 12.10 -31.34
N TRP A 270 15.92 12.97 -30.61
CA TRP A 270 15.36 13.86 -29.62
C TRP A 270 15.59 15.31 -30.05
N VAL A 271 14.58 16.16 -29.90
CA VAL A 271 14.66 17.58 -30.24
C VAL A 271 13.98 18.41 -29.18
N ASP A 272 14.77 19.21 -28.48
CA ASP A 272 14.26 20.21 -27.54
C ASP A 272 13.64 21.38 -28.30
N PHE A 273 12.62 22.01 -27.70
CA PHE A 273 12.10 23.29 -28.18
C PHE A 273 13.14 24.41 -27.99
N ASP A 274 12.97 25.50 -28.73
CA ASP A 274 13.87 26.66 -28.61
C ASP A 274 13.90 27.20 -27.17
N SER A 275 15.08 27.64 -26.73
CA SER A 275 15.27 28.17 -25.37
C SER A 275 14.33 29.35 -25.09
N GLY A 276 13.50 29.21 -24.06
CA GLY A 276 12.49 30.20 -23.68
C GLY A 276 11.18 30.12 -24.45
N ALA A 277 10.95 29.04 -25.22
CA ALA A 277 9.67 28.78 -25.86
C ALA A 277 8.57 28.58 -24.81
N VAL A 278 7.41 29.21 -25.05
CA VAL A 278 6.23 29.12 -24.20
C VAL A 278 4.97 29.00 -25.05
N VAL A 279 3.94 28.34 -24.54
CA VAL A 279 2.60 28.28 -25.16
C VAL A 279 1.61 29.01 -24.26
N LEU A 280 0.93 30.03 -24.77
CA LEU A 280 -0.04 30.80 -24.01
C LEU A 280 -1.32 30.00 -23.71
N PRO A 281 -2.17 30.44 -22.76
CA PRO A 281 -3.44 29.77 -22.45
C PRO A 281 -4.37 29.66 -23.67
N ASN A 282 -4.85 28.45 -23.98
CA ASN A 282 -5.70 28.17 -25.14
C ASN A 282 -5.07 28.60 -26.48
N ASP A 283 -3.75 28.55 -26.55
CA ASP A 283 -2.96 28.89 -27.73
C ASP A 283 -2.24 27.65 -28.27
N VAL A 284 -1.67 27.78 -29.47
CA VAL A 284 -0.92 26.72 -30.15
C VAL A 284 0.54 27.09 -30.31
N PHE A 285 1.40 26.09 -30.52
CA PHE A 285 2.80 26.27 -30.90
C PHE A 285 3.11 25.41 -32.12
N VAL A 286 3.61 26.02 -33.19
CA VAL A 286 3.74 25.40 -34.51
C VAL A 286 5.21 25.18 -34.88
N VAL A 287 5.59 23.93 -35.16
CA VAL A 287 6.92 23.55 -35.65
C VAL A 287 6.85 23.22 -37.13
N VAL A 288 7.61 23.94 -37.96
CA VAL A 288 7.51 23.83 -39.42
C VAL A 288 8.82 23.46 -40.09
N HIS A 289 8.76 22.88 -41.28
CA HIS A 289 9.94 22.77 -42.13
C HIS A 289 10.30 24.16 -42.73
N PRO A 290 11.57 24.63 -42.68
CA PRO A 290 12.00 25.97 -43.11
C PRO A 290 11.88 26.26 -44.62
N SER A 291 11.37 25.31 -45.39
CA SER A 291 11.12 25.40 -46.83
C SER A 291 9.70 24.97 -47.20
N ALA A 292 8.79 25.00 -46.23
CA ALA A 292 7.37 24.78 -46.44
C ALA A 292 6.74 25.96 -47.22
N ASP A 293 5.48 25.79 -47.59
CA ASP A 293 4.66 26.84 -48.18
C ASP A 293 4.70 28.11 -47.31
N PRO A 294 4.80 29.32 -47.89
CA PRO A 294 4.78 30.57 -47.13
C PRO A 294 3.58 30.74 -46.19
N LEU A 295 2.43 30.09 -46.47
CA LEU A 295 1.28 30.09 -45.57
C LEU A 295 1.53 29.28 -44.29
N ILE A 296 2.33 28.21 -44.36
CA ILE A 296 2.75 27.42 -43.18
C ILE A 296 3.80 28.20 -42.39
N ILE A 297 4.79 28.77 -43.08
CA ILE A 297 5.88 29.53 -42.45
C ILE A 297 5.35 30.76 -41.70
N ALA A 298 4.23 31.34 -42.15
CA ALA A 298 3.63 32.50 -41.50
C ALA A 298 3.15 32.23 -40.06
N GLU A 299 2.81 30.98 -39.75
CA GLU A 299 2.31 30.56 -38.43
C GLU A 299 3.41 29.86 -37.59
N ALA A 300 4.67 29.84 -38.06
CA ALA A 300 5.74 29.10 -37.40
C ALA A 300 6.26 29.78 -36.14
N ASP A 301 6.31 29.04 -35.03
CA ASP A 301 7.02 29.43 -33.81
C ASP A 301 8.45 28.89 -33.77
N MET A 302 8.68 27.74 -34.42
CA MET A 302 9.99 27.10 -34.55
C MET A 302 10.18 26.50 -35.95
N ASP A 303 11.38 26.61 -36.50
CA ASP A 303 11.76 25.93 -37.74
C ASP A 303 12.66 24.71 -37.49
N TYR A 304 12.30 23.57 -38.09
CA TYR A 304 13.06 22.33 -37.97
C TYR A 304 13.06 21.55 -39.30
N GLY A 305 14.25 21.31 -39.86
CA GLY A 305 14.42 20.80 -41.23
C GLY A 305 14.17 19.30 -41.42
N ALA A 306 14.17 18.51 -40.36
CA ALA A 306 14.02 17.07 -40.45
C ALA A 306 12.71 16.66 -39.78
N LEU A 307 11.54 17.00 -40.37
CA LEU A 307 10.20 16.57 -39.91
C LEU A 307 9.75 15.25 -40.54
N SER A 308 8.69 14.62 -40.00
CA SER A 308 8.19 13.31 -40.45
C SER A 308 7.84 13.32 -41.94
N ASN A 309 8.11 12.22 -42.63
CA ASN A 309 7.66 11.94 -44.00
C ASN A 309 6.33 11.15 -44.04
N GLY A 310 5.70 10.96 -42.89
CA GLY A 310 4.43 10.26 -42.72
C GLY A 310 4.54 8.81 -42.29
N ASP A 311 5.72 8.18 -42.40
CA ASP A 311 6.01 6.85 -41.81
C ASP A 311 7.01 6.90 -40.64
N ASP A 312 7.45 8.11 -40.26
CA ASP A 312 8.22 8.33 -39.04
C ASP A 312 7.30 8.56 -37.83
N GLY A 313 7.39 7.70 -36.81
CA GLY A 313 6.66 7.83 -35.56
C GLY A 313 7.17 9.03 -34.74
N MET A 314 6.27 9.75 -34.08
CA MET A 314 6.59 10.97 -33.34
C MET A 314 5.82 11.03 -32.03
N ALA A 315 6.47 11.42 -30.94
CA ALA A 315 5.82 11.68 -29.67
C ALA A 315 6.21 13.04 -29.09
N LEU A 316 5.26 13.66 -28.39
CA LEU A 316 5.49 14.79 -27.51
C LEU A 316 5.86 14.23 -26.14
N VAL A 317 7.02 14.64 -25.61
CA VAL A 317 7.57 14.11 -24.36
C VAL A 317 7.86 15.23 -23.36
N TYR A 318 7.83 14.86 -22.08
CA TYR A 318 8.24 15.72 -20.97
C TYR A 318 9.36 15.04 -20.18
N GLY A 319 10.46 15.75 -20.01
CA GLY A 319 11.70 15.25 -19.42
C GLY A 319 12.93 15.79 -20.16
N ILE A 320 14.11 15.33 -19.76
CA ILE A 320 15.40 15.70 -20.37
C ILE A 320 15.91 14.51 -21.18
N GLU A 321 16.60 14.76 -22.30
CA GLU A 321 17.20 13.72 -23.13
C GLU A 321 18.14 12.81 -22.29
N PRO A 322 17.87 11.49 -22.20
CA PRO A 322 18.80 10.56 -21.57
C PRO A 322 20.15 10.47 -22.29
N ALA A 323 21.23 10.16 -21.56
CA ALA A 323 22.58 10.03 -22.13
C ALA A 323 22.72 8.97 -23.24
N SER A 324 21.77 8.04 -23.32
CA SER A 324 21.62 7.10 -24.42
C SER A 324 20.14 6.79 -24.64
N PRO A 325 19.70 6.49 -25.87
CA PRO A 325 18.31 6.12 -26.13
C PRO A 325 17.85 4.95 -25.28
N VAL A 326 16.80 5.16 -24.50
CA VAL A 326 16.18 4.18 -23.59
C VAL A 326 14.67 4.36 -23.59
N ASP A 327 13.95 3.33 -23.18
CA ASP A 327 12.49 3.40 -23.06
C ASP A 327 12.06 4.44 -22.00
N PRO A 328 10.84 4.98 -22.07
CA PRO A 328 10.38 6.03 -21.16
C PRO A 328 10.49 5.67 -19.67
N ILE A 329 10.27 4.40 -19.30
CA ILE A 329 10.33 3.95 -17.90
C ILE A 329 11.76 4.00 -17.38
N SER A 330 12.72 3.51 -18.17
CA SER A 330 14.14 3.53 -17.81
C SER A 330 14.80 4.91 -17.99
N GLY A 331 14.24 5.76 -18.83
CA GLY A 331 14.80 7.06 -19.21
C GLY A 331 14.35 8.25 -18.36
N GLY A 332 13.40 8.08 -17.45
CA GLY A 332 12.94 9.17 -16.57
C GLY A 332 12.18 10.29 -17.31
N TYR A 333 11.65 10.02 -18.50
CA TYR A 333 10.80 10.94 -19.25
C TYR A 333 9.43 10.30 -19.53
N VAL A 334 8.41 11.12 -19.79
CA VAL A 334 7.04 10.63 -20.06
C VAL A 334 6.55 11.05 -21.43
N ILE A 335 5.79 10.17 -22.08
CA ILE A 335 5.08 10.48 -23.33
C ILE A 335 3.73 11.13 -23.00
N LEU A 336 3.43 12.25 -23.63
CA LEU A 336 2.18 13.00 -23.45
C LEU A 336 1.16 12.71 -24.56
N ASP A 337 1.62 12.61 -25.81
CA ASP A 337 0.81 12.32 -26.99
C ASP A 337 1.72 11.79 -28.11
N TRP A 338 1.17 11.11 -29.11
CA TRP A 338 1.94 10.59 -30.24
C TRP A 338 1.16 10.52 -31.55
N ILE A 339 1.90 10.55 -32.65
CA ILE A 339 1.44 10.38 -34.02
C ILE A 339 2.22 9.20 -34.62
N GLY A 340 1.49 8.17 -35.06
CA GLY A 340 2.08 6.86 -35.36
C GLY A 340 2.39 6.06 -34.08
N ASP A 341 2.97 4.89 -34.25
CA ASP A 341 3.54 4.10 -33.16
C ASP A 341 5.08 4.19 -33.15
N TRP A 342 5.71 3.73 -32.06
CA TRP A 342 7.16 3.69 -31.85
C TRP A 342 7.76 2.28 -32.02
N ASP A 343 7.00 1.33 -32.60
CA ASP A 343 7.33 -0.10 -32.63
C ASP A 343 7.72 -0.63 -34.04
N ALA A 344 8.01 0.29 -34.97
CA ALA A 344 8.80 0.17 -36.21
C ALA A 344 8.19 1.06 -37.31
N ASP A 345 9.04 1.49 -38.25
CA ASP A 345 8.59 2.12 -39.50
C ASP A 345 7.62 1.16 -40.25
N PRO A 346 6.33 1.54 -40.47
CA PRO A 346 5.37 0.69 -41.17
C PRO A 346 5.69 0.51 -42.66
N GLY A 347 6.71 1.21 -43.16
CA GLY A 347 7.11 1.32 -44.55
C GLY A 347 6.14 2.12 -45.41
N GLN A 348 5.00 2.55 -44.84
CA GLN A 348 3.97 3.43 -45.36
C GLN A 348 3.39 4.22 -44.16
N GLY A 349 2.63 5.30 -44.39
CA GLY A 349 1.95 5.96 -43.27
C GLY A 349 0.90 5.07 -42.60
N TRP A 350 0.47 5.45 -41.39
CA TRP A 350 -0.57 4.78 -40.62
C TRP A 350 -1.97 5.13 -41.11
N ASP A 351 -2.88 4.17 -41.01
CA ASP A 351 -4.30 4.36 -41.27
C ASP A 351 -4.93 5.22 -40.15
N VAL A 352 -5.74 6.21 -40.51
CA VAL A 352 -6.44 7.08 -39.55
C VAL A 352 -7.87 7.28 -40.02
N ALA A 353 -8.85 7.13 -39.14
CA ALA A 353 -10.26 7.32 -39.45
C ALA A 353 -10.75 6.50 -40.68
N GLY A 354 -10.16 5.33 -40.91
CA GLY A 354 -10.46 4.47 -42.05
C GLY A 354 -9.85 4.92 -43.39
N VAL A 355 -9.01 5.96 -43.40
CA VAL A 355 -8.23 6.39 -44.55
C VAL A 355 -6.87 5.71 -44.51
N ILE A 356 -6.54 4.97 -45.57
CA ILE A 356 -5.30 4.20 -45.65
C ILE A 356 -4.09 5.14 -45.74
N ALA A 357 -3.08 4.92 -44.90
CA ALA A 357 -1.85 5.70 -44.83
C ALA A 357 -2.05 7.23 -44.69
N ALA A 358 -3.03 7.61 -43.87
CA ALA A 358 -3.46 8.98 -43.64
C ALA A 358 -2.43 9.86 -42.92
N THR A 359 -1.42 9.33 -42.23
CA THR A 359 -0.31 10.18 -41.72
C THR A 359 0.63 10.67 -42.83
N ARG A 360 0.41 10.22 -44.07
CA ARG A 360 1.22 10.61 -45.24
C ARG A 360 0.31 11.26 -46.28
N ASN A 361 0.77 12.37 -46.87
CA ASN A 361 0.07 13.17 -47.86
C ASN A 361 -1.31 13.67 -47.41
N HIS A 362 -1.51 13.99 -46.13
CA HIS A 362 -2.77 14.53 -45.59
C HIS A 362 -2.49 15.50 -44.43
N THR A 363 -3.52 16.24 -44.05
CA THR A 363 -3.57 17.03 -42.81
C THR A 363 -4.51 16.35 -41.83
N LEU A 364 -4.05 16.13 -40.61
CA LEU A 364 -4.79 15.57 -39.49
C LEU A 364 -5.09 16.67 -38.48
N VAL A 365 -6.37 16.90 -38.17
CA VAL A 365 -6.80 17.89 -37.16
C VAL A 365 -7.55 17.21 -36.03
N ARG A 366 -7.16 17.48 -34.78
CA ARG A 366 -7.76 16.85 -33.59
C ARG A 366 -9.21 17.31 -33.39
N LYS A 367 -10.11 16.38 -33.02
CA LYS A 367 -11.53 16.66 -32.80
C LYS A 367 -11.83 17.23 -31.41
N CYS A 368 -12.86 18.07 -31.32
CA CYS A 368 -13.54 18.32 -30.05
C CYS A 368 -14.33 17.06 -29.61
N PRO A 369 -14.39 16.73 -28.30
CA PRO A 369 -13.90 17.47 -27.13
C PRO A 369 -12.56 17.00 -26.57
N ILE A 370 -11.61 16.57 -27.40
CA ILE A 370 -10.31 16.08 -26.89
C ILE A 370 -9.57 17.24 -26.21
N SER A 371 -9.23 17.04 -24.94
CA SER A 371 -8.58 18.05 -24.09
C SER A 371 -7.30 17.53 -23.43
N LEU A 372 -6.85 16.34 -23.83
CA LEU A 372 -5.72 15.62 -23.26
C LEU A 372 -5.09 14.75 -24.36
N GLY A 373 -3.76 14.68 -24.40
CA GLY A 373 -3.04 13.75 -25.26
C GLY A 373 -3.31 12.29 -24.88
N ASP A 374 -3.13 11.38 -25.85
CA ASP A 374 -3.42 9.96 -25.68
C ASP A 374 -2.23 9.13 -26.17
N THR A 375 -1.71 8.30 -25.27
CA THR A 375 -0.52 7.48 -25.46
C THR A 375 -0.83 6.12 -26.11
N SER A 376 -1.99 5.97 -26.74
CA SER A 376 -2.38 4.81 -27.55
C SER A 376 -2.73 5.20 -28.99
N TRP A 377 -1.85 4.92 -29.97
CA TRP A 377 -2.05 5.37 -31.35
C TRP A 377 -3.24 4.66 -31.98
N LEU A 378 -3.46 3.39 -31.63
CA LEU A 378 -4.66 2.65 -32.04
C LEU A 378 -5.95 3.36 -31.60
N ASN A 379 -5.97 3.97 -30.40
CA ASN A 379 -7.13 4.71 -29.89
C ASN A 379 -7.29 6.06 -30.58
N THR A 380 -6.18 6.79 -30.79
CA THR A 380 -6.24 8.11 -31.41
C THR A 380 -6.55 8.04 -32.90
N ALA A 381 -5.90 7.12 -33.62
CA ALA A 381 -6.08 6.91 -35.04
C ALA A 381 -7.49 6.44 -35.38
N GLY A 382 -8.02 5.51 -34.58
CA GLY A 382 -9.32 4.87 -34.82
C GLY A 382 -9.38 4.10 -36.14
N THR A 383 -10.45 3.34 -36.32
CA THR A 383 -10.68 2.56 -37.54
C THR A 383 -11.64 3.23 -38.52
N ASP A 384 -12.38 4.25 -38.08
CA ASP A 384 -13.35 4.99 -38.88
C ASP A 384 -13.52 6.45 -38.38
N PRO A 385 -14.21 7.32 -39.13
CA PRO A 385 -14.36 8.72 -38.74
C PRO A 385 -15.16 8.97 -37.45
N ILE A 386 -15.87 7.98 -36.92
CA ILE A 386 -16.67 8.10 -35.70
C ILE A 386 -15.79 7.84 -34.48
N ASN A 387 -14.98 6.78 -34.51
CA ASN A 387 -14.14 6.40 -33.37
C ASN A 387 -12.73 7.01 -33.37
N SER A 388 -12.30 7.60 -34.49
CA SER A 388 -11.04 8.34 -34.58
C SER A 388 -11.12 9.68 -33.84
N GLN A 389 -10.03 10.07 -33.17
CA GLN A 389 -9.88 11.40 -32.60
C GLN A 389 -9.49 12.46 -33.64
N TRP A 390 -9.23 12.07 -34.89
CA TRP A 390 -8.75 12.97 -35.94
C TRP A 390 -9.78 13.17 -37.06
N PHE A 391 -9.82 14.38 -37.60
CA PHE A 391 -10.32 14.65 -38.95
C PHE A 391 -9.17 14.49 -39.94
N VAL A 392 -9.41 13.76 -41.04
CA VAL A 392 -8.45 13.57 -42.12
C VAL A 392 -8.85 14.45 -43.29
N TYR A 393 -8.04 15.47 -43.58
CA TYR A 393 -8.22 16.38 -44.71
C TYR A 393 -7.25 16.03 -45.84
N SER A 394 -7.56 16.52 -47.04
CA SER A 394 -6.72 16.27 -48.23
C SER A 394 -5.32 16.85 -48.07
N GLN A 395 -4.36 16.30 -48.83
CA GLN A 395 -3.02 16.87 -48.97
C GLN A 395 -3.05 18.39 -49.18
N ASN A 396 -2.21 19.10 -48.46
CA ASN A 396 -2.07 20.56 -48.50
C ASN A 396 -3.29 21.37 -48.03
N ASP A 397 -4.04 20.85 -47.07
CA ASP A 397 -5.07 21.62 -46.37
C ASP A 397 -4.46 22.28 -45.11
N TRP A 398 -4.27 23.60 -45.17
CA TRP A 398 -3.70 24.41 -44.08
C TRP A 398 -4.76 25.31 -43.43
N THR A 399 -6.04 24.92 -43.51
CA THR A 399 -7.13 25.81 -43.08
C THR A 399 -7.22 25.99 -41.57
N ASN A 400 -6.58 25.12 -40.78
CA ASN A 400 -6.66 25.11 -39.32
C ASN A 400 -5.33 25.43 -38.61
N ILE A 401 -4.22 25.55 -39.35
CA ILE A 401 -2.92 25.89 -38.77
C ILE A 401 -2.95 27.24 -38.03
N GLY A 402 -2.33 27.29 -36.86
CA GLY A 402 -2.24 28.48 -36.02
C GLY A 402 -3.44 28.67 -35.09
N PHE A 403 -4.39 27.72 -35.04
CA PHE A 403 -5.47 27.76 -34.04
C PHE A 403 -6.10 26.40 -33.76
N HIS A 404 -6.53 26.18 -32.51
CA HIS A 404 -7.34 25.03 -32.14
C HIS A 404 -8.64 25.48 -31.44
N ASN A 405 -9.79 24.91 -31.82
CA ASN A 405 -11.07 25.33 -31.29
C ASN A 405 -11.24 24.90 -29.81
N THR A 406 -11.43 25.86 -28.91
CA THR A 406 -11.91 25.59 -27.54
C THR A 406 -13.35 25.08 -27.58
N CYS A 407 -13.59 23.89 -27.06
CA CYS A 407 -14.93 23.31 -27.08
C CYS A 407 -15.82 23.99 -26.02
N VAL A 408 -16.48 25.09 -26.39
CA VAL A 408 -17.60 25.66 -25.62
C VAL A 408 -18.90 25.18 -26.25
N CYS A 409 -19.71 24.47 -25.47
CA CYS A 409 -21.00 23.96 -25.91
C CYS A 409 -21.97 25.13 -26.21
N ASP A 410 -22.19 25.45 -27.49
CA ASP A 410 -23.35 26.23 -27.93
C ASP A 410 -24.39 25.31 -28.58
N SER A 411 -25.58 25.28 -28.00
CA SER A 411 -26.78 24.53 -28.40
C SER A 411 -27.39 24.92 -29.75
N SER A 412 -26.65 25.54 -30.67
CA SER A 412 -27.19 26.12 -31.90
C SER A 412 -26.85 25.37 -33.20
N THR A 413 -26.19 24.22 -33.16
CA THR A 413 -25.80 23.46 -34.37
C THR A 413 -26.17 21.97 -34.33
N ASN A 414 -27.46 21.64 -34.43
CA ASN A 414 -27.88 20.27 -34.75
C ASN A 414 -27.57 19.98 -36.23
N SER A 415 -26.53 19.17 -36.49
CA SER A 415 -26.19 18.65 -37.81
C SER A 415 -26.92 17.33 -38.07
N TYR A 416 -27.57 17.22 -39.23
CA TYR A 416 -28.30 16.02 -39.65
C TYR A 416 -27.41 15.21 -40.60
N PHE A 417 -27.19 13.92 -40.32
CA PHE A 417 -26.43 13.01 -41.18
C PHE A 417 -27.31 11.85 -41.66
N SER A 418 -27.24 11.53 -42.97
CA SER A 418 -28.04 10.48 -43.60
C SER A 418 -27.16 9.45 -44.31
N ILE A 419 -27.36 8.15 -44.04
CA ILE A 419 -26.62 7.03 -44.64
C ILE A 419 -27.54 6.25 -45.60
N ILE A 420 -27.05 5.88 -46.77
CA ILE A 420 -27.73 5.01 -47.75
C ILE A 420 -26.85 3.78 -47.96
N ASP A 421 -27.37 2.57 -47.71
CA ASP A 421 -26.60 1.33 -47.82
C ASP A 421 -27.40 0.21 -48.51
N THR A 422 -26.70 -0.72 -49.17
CA THR A 422 -27.29 -1.87 -49.88
C THR A 422 -26.57 -3.15 -49.51
N ILE A 423 -27.27 -4.09 -48.88
CA ILE A 423 -26.70 -5.36 -48.39
C ILE A 423 -27.42 -6.58 -48.99
N CYS A 424 -26.85 -7.77 -48.80
CA CYS A 424 -27.44 -9.03 -49.25
C CYS A 424 -28.24 -9.72 -48.13
N ASN A 425 -29.29 -10.45 -48.48
CA ASN A 425 -30.15 -11.16 -47.51
C ASN A 425 -29.33 -12.13 -46.64
N GLY A 426 -29.32 -11.90 -45.31
CA GLY A 426 -28.53 -12.65 -44.33
C GLY A 426 -27.39 -11.86 -43.67
N LEU A 427 -27.14 -10.63 -44.13
CA LEU A 427 -26.27 -9.67 -43.47
C LEU A 427 -27.11 -8.61 -42.73
N SER A 428 -26.53 -7.96 -41.72
CA SER A 428 -27.13 -6.86 -40.98
C SER A 428 -26.15 -5.71 -40.83
N ILE A 429 -26.64 -4.48 -40.79
CA ILE A 429 -25.83 -3.29 -40.47
C ILE A 429 -26.22 -2.80 -39.08
N THR A 430 -25.23 -2.43 -38.26
CA THR A 430 -25.47 -1.84 -36.94
C THR A 430 -25.39 -0.32 -37.05
N VAL A 431 -26.42 0.39 -36.60
CA VAL A 431 -26.44 1.86 -36.51
C VAL A 431 -26.79 2.21 -35.06
N GLY A 432 -25.86 2.85 -34.35
CA GLY A 432 -25.97 3.02 -32.91
C GLY A 432 -25.89 1.67 -32.17
N ASN A 433 -26.83 1.41 -31.26
CA ASN A 433 -26.95 0.14 -30.53
C ASN A 433 -27.92 -0.84 -31.21
N SER A 434 -28.51 -0.47 -32.36
CA SER A 434 -29.55 -1.24 -33.05
C SER A 434 -28.99 -1.89 -34.32
N SER A 435 -29.33 -3.16 -34.56
CA SER A 435 -28.95 -3.89 -35.78
C SER A 435 -30.15 -4.02 -36.72
N TYR A 436 -29.94 -3.76 -38.01
CA TYR A 436 -30.97 -3.77 -39.06
C TYR A 436 -30.58 -4.71 -40.20
N ASP A 437 -31.48 -5.63 -40.55
CA ASP A 437 -31.27 -6.70 -41.54
C ASP A 437 -32.39 -6.77 -42.60
N THR A 438 -33.29 -5.78 -42.63
CA THR A 438 -34.43 -5.69 -43.56
C THR A 438 -34.44 -4.37 -44.32
N THR A 439 -35.00 -4.38 -45.54
CA THR A 439 -35.12 -3.17 -46.36
C THR A 439 -36.05 -2.15 -45.69
N GLY A 440 -35.57 -0.94 -45.41
CA GLY A 440 -36.34 0.08 -44.72
C GLY A 440 -35.56 1.37 -44.47
N ILE A 441 -36.27 2.41 -44.01
CA ILE A 441 -35.66 3.65 -43.49
C ILE A 441 -35.80 3.64 -41.98
N TYR A 442 -34.68 3.74 -41.27
CA TYR A 442 -34.59 3.70 -39.81
C TYR A 442 -34.05 5.03 -39.28
N SER A 443 -34.59 5.51 -38.17
CA SER A 443 -34.09 6.70 -37.46
C SER A 443 -33.74 6.33 -36.03
N ASP A 444 -32.51 6.62 -35.61
CA ASP A 444 -32.05 6.39 -34.24
C ASP A 444 -31.52 7.71 -33.64
N THR A 445 -31.77 7.92 -32.35
CA THR A 445 -31.37 9.11 -31.61
C THR A 445 -30.28 8.71 -30.63
N LEU A 446 -29.03 9.08 -30.92
CA LEU A 446 -27.92 8.77 -30.03
C LEU A 446 -27.86 9.79 -28.90
N LEU A 447 -27.89 9.30 -27.65
CA LEU A 447 -27.65 10.07 -26.44
C LEU A 447 -26.14 10.16 -26.19
N ALA A 448 -25.55 11.35 -26.39
CA ALA A 448 -24.23 11.65 -25.84
C ALA A 448 -24.32 11.81 -24.32
N PHE A 449 -23.25 11.45 -23.59
CA PHE A 449 -23.13 11.49 -22.13
C PHE A 449 -23.37 12.88 -21.49
N ASN A 450 -23.61 13.94 -22.28
CA ASN A 450 -24.00 15.28 -21.83
C ASN A 450 -25.35 15.81 -22.40
N GLY A 451 -26.21 14.97 -22.98
CA GLY A 451 -27.63 15.32 -23.20
C GLY A 451 -27.99 16.29 -24.35
N CYS A 452 -27.14 16.45 -25.37
CA CYS A 452 -27.54 17.04 -26.66
C CYS A 452 -27.83 15.92 -27.68
N ASP A 453 -28.92 16.01 -28.45
CA ASP A 453 -29.40 14.95 -29.33
C ASP A 453 -28.87 15.07 -30.77
N SER A 454 -28.55 13.93 -31.40
CA SER A 454 -28.29 13.85 -32.84
C SER A 454 -29.10 12.70 -33.43
N ILE A 455 -29.88 13.00 -34.47
CA ILE A 455 -30.76 12.03 -35.14
C ILE A 455 -30.04 11.52 -36.40
N ILE A 456 -29.74 10.23 -36.44
CA ILE A 456 -29.21 9.54 -37.63
C ILE A 456 -30.38 8.93 -38.39
N THR A 457 -30.43 9.12 -39.72
CA THR A 457 -31.41 8.46 -40.60
C THR A 457 -30.71 7.54 -41.60
N THR A 458 -31.04 6.24 -41.60
CA THR A 458 -30.43 5.19 -42.44
C THR A 458 -31.46 4.63 -43.42
N ASN A 459 -31.16 4.64 -44.73
CA ASN A 459 -31.98 4.02 -45.77
C ASN A 459 -31.29 2.74 -46.29
N LEU A 460 -31.80 1.58 -45.88
CA LEU A 460 -31.22 0.26 -46.16
C LEU A 460 -31.98 -0.49 -47.25
N THR A 461 -31.28 -0.99 -48.27
CA THR A 461 -31.84 -1.88 -49.31
C THR A 461 -31.24 -3.29 -49.22
N VAL A 462 -32.05 -4.32 -48.99
CA VAL A 462 -31.62 -5.73 -48.91
C VAL A 462 -31.98 -6.48 -50.20
N LEU A 463 -30.95 -6.91 -50.96
CA LEU A 463 -31.09 -7.69 -52.19
C LEU A 463 -31.17 -9.19 -51.89
N SER A 464 -32.09 -9.92 -52.54
CA SER A 464 -32.24 -11.36 -52.36
C SER A 464 -31.17 -12.11 -53.17
N ILE A 465 -30.34 -12.93 -52.49
CA ILE A 465 -29.37 -13.84 -53.12
C ILE A 465 -29.76 -15.30 -52.85
N SER A 466 -29.64 -16.13 -53.88
CA SER A 466 -29.48 -17.58 -53.78
C SER A 466 -28.00 -17.95 -54.01
N ILE A 467 -27.22 -18.13 -52.94
CA ILE A 467 -25.86 -18.68 -52.98
C ILE A 467 -25.95 -20.20 -52.80
N SER A 468 -25.30 -20.95 -53.68
CA SER A 468 -24.95 -22.35 -53.44
C SER A 468 -23.42 -22.45 -53.32
N SER A 469 -22.92 -22.66 -52.11
CA SER A 469 -21.55 -23.15 -51.90
C SER A 469 -21.59 -24.67 -51.76
N VAL A 470 -20.65 -25.36 -52.42
CA VAL A 470 -20.51 -26.81 -52.34
C VAL A 470 -19.18 -27.13 -51.67
N THR A 471 -19.23 -27.87 -50.56
CA THR A 471 -18.05 -28.32 -49.82
C THR A 471 -17.77 -29.78 -50.12
N ASN A 472 -16.57 -30.09 -50.61
CA ASN A 472 -16.09 -31.44 -50.85
C ASN A 472 -15.00 -31.79 -49.82
N ASN A 473 -15.24 -32.82 -49.00
CA ASN A 473 -14.21 -33.35 -48.10
C ASN A 473 -13.58 -34.57 -48.76
N ILE A 474 -12.27 -34.53 -49.00
CA ILE A 474 -11.53 -35.57 -49.74
C ILE A 474 -10.35 -36.02 -48.89
N THR A 475 -10.19 -37.33 -48.71
CA THR A 475 -9.06 -37.92 -47.98
C THR A 475 -8.23 -38.80 -48.92
N ILE A 476 -6.91 -38.65 -48.90
CA ILE A 476 -5.96 -39.42 -49.70
C ILE A 476 -4.83 -39.97 -48.82
N CYS A 477 -4.14 -41.02 -49.27
CA CYS A 477 -2.98 -41.59 -48.56
C CYS A 477 -1.69 -40.80 -48.91
N ASP A 478 -0.67 -40.81 -48.05
CA ASP A 478 0.60 -40.12 -48.32
C ASP A 478 1.25 -40.60 -49.64
N GLY A 479 1.46 -39.67 -50.57
CA GLY A 479 1.93 -39.93 -51.93
C GLY A 479 0.89 -39.83 -53.05
N ASP A 480 -0.41 -39.67 -52.74
CA ASP A 480 -1.49 -39.49 -53.73
C ASP A 480 -1.82 -38.01 -54.04
N SER A 481 -2.81 -37.74 -54.91
CA SER A 481 -3.25 -36.37 -55.25
C SER A 481 -4.73 -36.25 -55.66
N VAL A 482 -5.31 -35.05 -55.58
CA VAL A 482 -6.66 -34.74 -56.08
C VAL A 482 -6.72 -33.49 -56.96
N VAL A 483 -7.57 -33.48 -57.98
CA VAL A 483 -7.79 -32.36 -58.91
C VAL A 483 -9.15 -31.71 -58.67
N VAL A 484 -9.20 -30.39 -58.47
CA VAL A 484 -10.46 -29.61 -58.39
C VAL A 484 -10.36 -28.36 -59.27
N GLY A 485 -11.31 -28.20 -60.18
CA GLY A 485 -11.25 -27.17 -61.22
C GLY A 485 -10.04 -27.39 -62.15
N ASN A 486 -9.15 -26.40 -62.23
CA ASN A 486 -7.88 -26.50 -62.96
C ASN A 486 -6.66 -26.78 -62.05
N ASN A 487 -6.86 -26.92 -60.74
CA ASN A 487 -5.79 -27.02 -59.74
C ASN A 487 -5.63 -28.46 -59.22
N VAL A 488 -4.40 -28.87 -58.90
CA VAL A 488 -4.05 -30.20 -58.37
C VAL A 488 -3.38 -30.06 -57.01
N TYR A 489 -3.82 -30.85 -56.03
CA TYR A 489 -3.41 -30.75 -54.63
C TYR A 489 -2.85 -32.10 -54.12
N TYR A 490 -1.77 -32.01 -53.33
CA TYR A 490 -1.00 -33.15 -52.80
C TYR A 490 -0.86 -33.15 -51.27
N ASN A 491 -1.23 -32.04 -50.60
CA ASN A 491 -1.01 -31.84 -49.18
C ASN A 491 -2.34 -31.56 -48.47
N SER A 492 -2.44 -31.89 -47.18
CA SER A 492 -3.62 -31.58 -46.37
C SER A 492 -3.86 -30.06 -46.33
N GLY A 493 -5.10 -29.63 -46.51
CA GLY A 493 -5.46 -28.22 -46.51
C GLY A 493 -6.90 -27.98 -46.97
N SER A 494 -7.43 -26.81 -46.63
CA SER A 494 -8.70 -26.32 -47.18
C SER A 494 -8.41 -25.37 -48.34
N TYR A 495 -8.91 -25.72 -49.52
CA TYR A 495 -8.68 -25.00 -50.76
C TYR A 495 -10.00 -24.40 -51.25
N THR A 496 -10.01 -23.09 -51.50
CA THR A 496 -11.19 -22.36 -51.95
C THR A 496 -10.99 -21.93 -53.39
N ASP A 497 -11.84 -22.44 -54.29
CA ASP A 497 -11.83 -22.11 -55.71
C ASP A 497 -13.12 -21.34 -56.06
N VAL A 498 -12.98 -20.16 -56.66
CA VAL A 498 -14.08 -19.28 -57.07
C VAL A 498 -14.28 -19.35 -58.58
N LEU A 499 -15.53 -19.58 -59.02
CA LEU A 499 -15.89 -19.56 -60.45
C LEU A 499 -16.76 -18.34 -60.76
N ILE A 500 -16.22 -17.40 -61.53
CA ILE A 500 -16.83 -16.09 -61.81
C ILE A 500 -17.82 -16.18 -62.98
N ASN A 501 -19.02 -15.59 -62.82
CA ASN A 501 -19.86 -15.18 -63.95
C ASN A 501 -19.92 -13.65 -64.06
N SER A 502 -20.42 -13.15 -65.20
CA SER A 502 -20.32 -11.76 -65.67
C SER A 502 -21.13 -10.70 -64.89
N SER A 503 -21.62 -10.97 -63.67
CA SER A 503 -22.39 -9.99 -62.88
C SER A 503 -22.04 -9.90 -61.40
N GLY A 504 -20.94 -10.53 -60.93
CA GLY A 504 -20.33 -10.21 -59.64
C GLY A 504 -21.00 -10.77 -58.37
N CYS A 505 -22.05 -11.58 -58.48
CA CYS A 505 -22.46 -12.48 -57.39
C CYS A 505 -21.97 -13.89 -57.74
N ASP A 506 -20.99 -14.42 -57.01
CA ASP A 506 -20.28 -15.65 -57.35
C ASP A 506 -20.77 -16.89 -56.55
N SER A 507 -20.23 -18.06 -56.91
CA SER A 507 -20.40 -19.31 -56.18
C SER A 507 -19.04 -19.92 -55.89
N THR A 508 -18.87 -20.42 -54.67
CA THR A 508 -17.58 -20.85 -54.11
C THR A 508 -17.56 -22.37 -53.91
N ILE A 509 -16.52 -23.05 -54.39
CA ILE A 509 -16.26 -24.47 -54.05
C ILE A 509 -15.16 -24.52 -53.00
N ILE A 510 -15.44 -25.21 -51.89
CA ILE A 510 -14.48 -25.40 -50.80
C ILE A 510 -14.09 -26.88 -50.78
N THR A 511 -12.81 -27.19 -50.99
CA THR A 511 -12.27 -28.55 -50.92
C THR A 511 -11.40 -28.71 -49.69
N ASN A 512 -11.84 -29.53 -48.73
CA ASN A 512 -11.03 -29.91 -47.57
C ASN A 512 -10.30 -31.22 -47.88
N LEU A 513 -9.01 -31.15 -48.18
CA LEU A 513 -8.14 -32.29 -48.45
C LEU A 513 -7.42 -32.75 -47.18
N THR A 514 -7.42 -34.04 -46.88
CA THR A 514 -6.68 -34.65 -45.76
C THR A 514 -5.79 -35.78 -46.28
N VAL A 515 -4.48 -35.73 -46.00
CA VAL A 515 -3.47 -36.74 -46.36
C VAL A 515 -3.09 -37.53 -45.11
N GLN A 516 -3.17 -38.87 -45.13
CA GLN A 516 -2.84 -39.74 -43.98
C GLN A 516 -1.44 -40.38 -44.07
N THR A 517 -0.64 -40.23 -43.01
CA THR A 517 0.71 -40.84 -42.79
C THR A 517 0.72 -41.78 -41.56
N PRO A 518 1.56 -42.84 -41.49
CA PRO A 518 1.70 -43.69 -40.30
C PRO A 518 2.22 -42.91 -39.10
N ILE A 519 1.77 -43.27 -37.89
CA ILE A 519 2.06 -42.54 -36.64
C ILE A 519 2.91 -43.41 -35.71
N TYR A 520 4.05 -42.87 -35.29
CA TYR A 520 4.89 -43.41 -34.21
C TYR A 520 4.68 -42.53 -32.97
N GLN A 521 4.42 -43.16 -31.82
CA GLN A 521 4.23 -42.45 -30.57
C GLN A 521 4.90 -43.21 -29.41
N GLU A 522 5.53 -42.46 -28.52
CA GLU A 522 5.98 -42.94 -27.22
C GLU A 522 5.05 -42.34 -26.16
N ILE A 523 4.60 -43.16 -25.22
CA ILE A 523 3.66 -42.77 -24.18
C ILE A 523 4.23 -43.20 -22.82
N THR A 524 4.48 -42.23 -21.96
CA THR A 524 4.88 -42.50 -20.58
C THR A 524 3.64 -42.41 -19.66
N ILE A 525 3.47 -43.37 -18.76
CA ILE A 525 2.38 -43.39 -17.76
C ILE A 525 2.94 -43.59 -16.34
N CYS A 526 2.25 -43.12 -15.30
CA CYS A 526 2.69 -43.32 -13.92
C CYS A 526 2.43 -44.75 -13.44
N ASP A 527 3.15 -45.18 -12.40
CA ASP A 527 2.84 -46.44 -11.72
C ASP A 527 1.40 -46.42 -11.16
N GLY A 528 0.57 -47.36 -11.63
CA GLY A 528 -0.87 -47.42 -11.33
C GLY A 528 -1.80 -46.82 -12.40
N ASP A 529 -1.27 -46.10 -13.39
CA ASP A 529 -2.06 -45.54 -14.49
C ASP A 529 -2.26 -46.52 -15.65
N SER A 530 -3.10 -46.13 -16.60
CA SER A 530 -3.31 -46.87 -17.84
C SER A 530 -3.47 -45.92 -19.02
N VAL A 531 -3.00 -46.34 -20.19
CA VAL A 531 -3.27 -45.62 -21.45
C VAL A 531 -4.10 -46.47 -22.39
N VAL A 532 -5.09 -45.84 -23.01
CA VAL A 532 -5.88 -46.43 -24.09
C VAL A 532 -5.28 -45.97 -25.42
N VAL A 533 -4.85 -46.91 -26.25
CA VAL A 533 -4.49 -46.63 -27.64
C VAL A 533 -5.39 -47.47 -28.54
N GLY A 534 -6.16 -46.80 -29.39
CA GLY A 534 -7.19 -47.44 -30.20
C GLY A 534 -8.30 -48.05 -29.34
N SER A 535 -8.51 -49.36 -29.45
CA SER A 535 -9.43 -50.13 -28.60
C SER A 535 -8.75 -50.87 -27.44
N SER A 536 -7.43 -50.73 -27.32
CA SER A 536 -6.59 -51.52 -26.42
C SER A 536 -6.16 -50.67 -25.20
N VAL A 537 -6.10 -51.27 -24.01
CA VAL A 537 -5.66 -50.59 -22.77
C VAL A 537 -4.40 -51.25 -22.23
N TYR A 538 -3.39 -50.44 -21.90
CA TYR A 538 -2.08 -50.90 -21.46
C TYR A 538 -1.73 -50.39 -20.05
N TYR A 539 -1.11 -51.27 -19.26
CA TYR A 539 -0.77 -51.05 -17.83
C TYR A 539 0.70 -51.41 -17.52
N SER A 540 1.50 -51.75 -18.54
CA SER A 540 2.87 -52.23 -18.38
C SER A 540 3.77 -51.67 -19.48
N SER A 541 5.04 -51.42 -19.17
CA SER A 541 6.00 -50.91 -20.14
C SER A 541 6.28 -51.93 -21.27
N GLY A 542 6.50 -51.43 -22.49
CA GLY A 542 6.77 -52.23 -23.68
C GLY A 542 6.31 -51.58 -25.00
N SER A 543 6.71 -52.16 -26.13
CA SER A 543 6.30 -51.70 -27.46
C SER A 543 5.09 -52.48 -27.98
N TYR A 544 4.06 -51.77 -28.44
CA TYR A 544 2.78 -52.28 -28.92
C TYR A 544 2.50 -51.78 -30.33
N VAL A 545 1.78 -52.58 -31.12
CA VAL A 545 1.35 -52.22 -32.49
C VAL A 545 -0.15 -52.40 -32.57
N ASP A 546 -0.87 -51.36 -32.96
CA ASP A 546 -2.32 -51.40 -33.17
C ASP A 546 -2.66 -50.96 -34.61
N THR A 547 -3.73 -51.53 -35.15
CA THR A 547 -4.24 -51.28 -36.50
C THR A 547 -5.66 -50.76 -36.39
N LEU A 548 -5.87 -49.49 -36.72
CA LEU A 548 -7.21 -48.91 -36.74
C LEU A 548 -7.85 -49.16 -38.10
N LEU A 549 -8.92 -49.96 -38.12
CA LEU A 549 -9.73 -50.23 -39.30
C LEU A 549 -10.56 -49.00 -39.67
N SER A 550 -10.19 -48.35 -40.77
CA SER A 550 -10.98 -47.31 -41.43
C SER A 550 -11.97 -47.95 -42.41
N SER A 551 -13.22 -47.47 -42.45
CA SER A 551 -14.24 -47.91 -43.41
C SER A 551 -13.96 -47.51 -44.87
N PHE A 552 -12.81 -46.86 -45.16
CA PHE A 552 -12.44 -46.35 -46.49
C PHE A 552 -11.00 -46.72 -46.93
N SER A 553 -10.55 -47.94 -46.64
CA SER A 553 -9.41 -48.63 -47.32
C SER A 553 -7.99 -48.06 -47.19
N CYS A 554 -7.74 -47.06 -46.34
CA CYS A 554 -6.39 -46.75 -45.82
C CYS A 554 -6.38 -47.13 -44.32
N ASP A 555 -5.71 -48.23 -43.95
CA ASP A 555 -5.57 -48.66 -42.55
C ASP A 555 -4.43 -47.88 -41.88
N SER A 556 -4.70 -47.25 -40.74
CA SER A 556 -3.65 -46.57 -39.97
C SER A 556 -2.98 -47.56 -39.02
N ILE A 557 -1.68 -47.82 -39.25
CA ILE A 557 -0.83 -48.57 -38.32
C ILE A 557 -0.24 -47.57 -37.32
N ILE A 558 -0.44 -47.83 -36.02
CA ILE A 558 0.14 -47.04 -34.93
C ILE A 558 1.17 -47.91 -34.19
N TYR A 559 2.38 -47.39 -34.06
CA TYR A 559 3.42 -47.97 -33.19
C TYR A 559 3.45 -47.17 -31.89
N THR A 560 3.22 -47.84 -30.75
CA THR A 560 3.21 -47.23 -29.42
C THR A 560 4.25 -47.86 -28.51
N GLU A 561 5.19 -47.10 -27.97
CA GLU A 561 6.04 -47.55 -26.87
C GLU A 561 5.51 -46.99 -25.55
N VAL A 562 5.25 -47.86 -24.55
CA VAL A 562 4.79 -47.46 -23.21
C VAL A 562 5.93 -47.56 -22.22
N ILE A 563 6.17 -46.51 -21.43
CA ILE A 563 7.20 -46.44 -20.38
C ILE A 563 6.52 -46.09 -19.04
N ILE A 564 6.91 -46.71 -17.92
CA ILE A 564 6.33 -46.43 -16.59
C ILE A 564 7.36 -45.77 -15.65
N TYR A 565 6.98 -44.72 -14.94
CA TYR A 565 7.84 -43.93 -14.03
C TYR A 565 7.30 -43.88 -12.58
N SER A 566 8.19 -43.81 -11.57
CA SER A 566 7.86 -43.66 -10.13
C SER A 566 8.76 -42.60 -9.47
N GLN A 567 8.18 -41.76 -8.59
CA GLN A 567 8.83 -40.56 -8.03
C GLN A 567 9.83 -40.83 -6.88
N PHE A 568 9.80 -42.01 -6.25
CA PHE A 568 10.80 -42.40 -5.25
C PHE A 568 11.29 -43.81 -5.57
N ASN A 569 12.50 -43.93 -6.13
CA ASN A 569 13.08 -45.25 -6.41
C ASN A 569 13.23 -46.01 -5.08
N PRO A 570 12.56 -47.18 -4.92
CA PRO A 570 12.70 -47.97 -3.72
C PRO A 570 14.13 -48.46 -3.56
N ILE A 571 14.64 -48.43 -2.33
CA ILE A 571 15.93 -48.99 -1.94
C ILE A 571 15.69 -50.40 -1.41
N PHE A 572 16.29 -51.38 -2.06
CA PHE A 572 16.34 -52.75 -1.58
C PHE A 572 17.56 -52.95 -0.68
N GLY A 573 17.37 -53.61 0.46
CA GLY A 573 18.44 -53.82 1.43
C GLY A 573 18.15 -54.88 2.48
N GLY A 574 19.00 -54.94 3.50
CA GLY A 574 19.05 -56.07 4.42
C GLY A 574 19.81 -57.26 3.82
N ILE A 575 19.54 -58.46 4.34
CA ILE A 575 20.08 -59.67 3.72
C ILE A 575 19.20 -60.02 2.51
N THR A 576 19.82 -60.18 1.34
CA THR A 576 19.12 -60.40 0.06
C THR A 576 18.40 -61.75 -0.01
N ASP A 577 18.92 -62.79 0.64
CA ASP A 577 18.32 -64.11 0.60
C ASP A 577 18.68 -65.00 1.80
N ASN A 578 18.15 -66.22 1.81
CA ASN A 578 18.46 -67.22 2.81
C ASN A 578 19.77 -68.00 2.56
N THR A 579 20.56 -67.66 1.54
CA THR A 579 21.83 -68.32 1.20
C THR A 579 23.05 -67.62 1.77
N SER A 580 22.88 -66.38 2.22
CA SER A 580 23.91 -65.51 2.80
C SER A 580 24.51 -66.00 4.14
N GLY A 581 24.03 -67.13 4.70
CA GLY A 581 24.56 -67.73 5.92
C GLY A 581 23.88 -69.07 6.26
N THR A 582 24.30 -69.72 7.35
CA THR A 582 23.57 -70.90 7.85
C THR A 582 22.25 -70.47 8.49
N GLY A 583 21.23 -71.32 8.44
CA GLY A 583 19.92 -71.00 8.99
C GLY A 583 18.96 -72.18 9.04
N GLY A 584 17.72 -71.91 9.39
CA GLY A 584 16.65 -72.90 9.45
C GLY A 584 15.30 -72.30 9.81
N MET A 585 14.24 -73.10 9.65
CA MET A 585 12.89 -72.69 10.02
C MET A 585 12.78 -72.47 11.52
N PHE A 586 12.12 -71.39 11.91
CA PHE A 586 12.02 -70.98 13.29
C PHE A 586 10.58 -70.70 13.69
N THR A 587 10.23 -71.18 14.88
CA THR A 587 8.91 -71.03 15.48
C THR A 587 9.04 -70.22 16.76
N GLY A 588 8.73 -68.93 16.69
CA GLY A 588 8.76 -68.04 17.85
C GLY A 588 8.67 -66.57 17.46
N ASN A 589 8.30 -65.71 18.42
CA ASN A 589 8.25 -64.26 18.19
C ASN A 589 9.66 -63.66 18.30
N ARG A 590 10.15 -63.12 17.18
CA ARG A 590 11.43 -62.42 17.04
C ARG A 590 11.23 -61.26 16.07
N HIS A 591 12.11 -60.27 16.16
CA HIS A 591 12.03 -59.08 15.33
C HIS A 591 13.42 -58.52 15.02
N LEU A 592 13.47 -57.77 13.93
CA LEU A 592 14.56 -56.86 13.60
C LEU A 592 14.34 -55.53 14.32
N ILE A 593 15.43 -54.85 14.68
CA ILE A 593 15.41 -53.53 15.30
C ILE A 593 15.91 -52.52 14.26
N LEU A 594 15.16 -51.44 14.04
CA LEU A 594 15.41 -50.46 13.00
C LEU A 594 15.48 -49.04 13.57
N ASP A 595 16.37 -48.24 12.98
CA ASP A 595 16.39 -46.79 13.14
C ASP A 595 15.96 -46.15 11.81
N SER A 596 15.06 -45.18 11.88
CA SER A 596 14.54 -44.40 10.76
C SER A 596 15.13 -43.00 10.80
N TYR A 597 15.83 -42.60 9.75
CA TYR A 597 16.49 -41.30 9.63
C TYR A 597 15.62 -40.29 8.88
N LEU A 598 14.74 -40.76 8.00
CA LEU A 598 13.72 -39.98 7.28
C LEU A 598 12.37 -40.70 7.38
N PRO A 599 11.22 -39.99 7.28
CA PRO A 599 9.93 -40.64 7.12
C PRO A 599 9.98 -41.65 5.95
N THR A 600 9.77 -42.92 6.26
CA THR A 600 10.04 -44.05 5.38
C THR A 600 8.86 -45.00 5.39
N GLU A 601 8.51 -45.56 4.24
CA GLU A 601 7.58 -46.68 4.12
C GLU A 601 8.38 -47.97 3.89
N ILE A 602 8.10 -48.98 4.70
CA ILE A 602 8.55 -50.35 4.44
C ILE A 602 7.51 -50.96 3.48
N VAL A 603 7.84 -50.97 2.19
CA VAL A 603 6.91 -51.31 1.11
C VAL A 603 6.68 -52.82 1.10
N SER A 604 7.75 -53.62 1.01
CA SER A 604 7.63 -55.07 0.87
C SER A 604 8.87 -55.81 1.40
N ALA A 605 8.75 -57.12 1.63
CA ALA A 605 9.88 -57.98 1.98
C ALA A 605 9.69 -59.40 1.46
N VAL A 606 10.81 -60.08 1.19
CA VAL A 606 10.86 -61.51 0.87
C VAL A 606 10.80 -62.33 2.15
N ILE A 607 9.87 -63.28 2.18
CA ILE A 607 9.59 -64.20 3.28
C ILE A 607 9.77 -65.64 2.79
N TYR A 608 10.39 -66.46 3.63
CA TYR A 608 10.53 -67.90 3.39
C TYR A 608 9.71 -68.66 4.43
N SER A 609 8.63 -69.31 3.98
CA SER A 609 7.70 -70.03 4.85
C SER A 609 7.84 -71.55 4.69
N GLN A 610 7.68 -72.29 5.80
CA GLN A 610 7.63 -73.75 5.82
C GLN A 610 6.28 -74.30 5.33
N ASP A 611 5.18 -73.68 5.73
CA ASP A 611 3.81 -74.17 5.55
C ASP A 611 2.87 -73.06 5.06
N SER A 612 1.69 -73.43 4.57
CA SER A 612 0.63 -72.47 4.24
C SER A 612 -0.05 -71.97 5.52
N ASN A 613 0.39 -70.83 6.05
CA ASN A 613 -0.13 -70.25 7.28
C ASN A 613 -0.54 -68.78 7.09
N LEU A 614 -1.55 -68.34 7.83
CA LEU A 614 -1.94 -66.94 7.92
C LEU A 614 -1.08 -66.25 8.99
N ILE A 615 -0.30 -65.24 8.61
CA ILE A 615 0.67 -64.58 9.52
C ILE A 615 0.42 -63.07 9.54
N THR A 616 0.31 -62.52 10.75
CA THR A 616 0.31 -61.06 10.99
C THR A 616 1.73 -60.57 11.22
N PHE A 617 2.18 -59.68 10.35
CA PHE A 617 3.41 -58.92 10.44
C PHE A 617 3.12 -57.59 11.12
N GLU A 618 4.05 -57.12 11.94
CA GLU A 618 3.86 -55.93 12.77
C GLU A 618 5.10 -55.04 12.72
N LEU A 619 4.87 -53.74 12.58
CA LEU A 619 5.81 -52.70 12.97
C LEU A 619 5.39 -52.18 14.36
N ARG A 620 6.34 -52.19 15.30
CA ARG A 620 6.15 -51.68 16.66
C ARG A 620 7.12 -50.56 16.97
N ASP A 621 6.73 -49.65 17.86
CA ASP A 621 7.63 -48.63 18.42
C ASP A 621 8.70 -49.24 19.35
N ASN A 622 9.61 -48.41 19.86
CA ASN A 622 10.68 -48.85 20.78
C ASN A 622 10.17 -49.35 22.14
N ASN A 623 8.91 -49.10 22.49
CA ASN A 623 8.27 -49.63 23.69
C ASN A 623 7.52 -50.95 23.42
N GLY A 624 7.53 -51.44 22.17
CA GLY A 624 6.84 -52.66 21.75
C GLY A 624 5.35 -52.47 21.45
N THR A 625 4.86 -51.22 21.36
CA THR A 625 3.48 -50.90 20.95
C THR A 625 3.34 -51.08 19.44
N VAL A 626 2.34 -51.81 18.97
CA VAL A 626 2.05 -51.95 17.53
C VAL A 626 1.60 -50.61 16.98
N ILE A 627 2.32 -50.12 15.96
CA ILE A 627 2.01 -48.89 15.24
C ILE A 627 1.43 -49.17 13.86
N ASN A 628 1.77 -50.32 13.26
CA ASN A 628 1.19 -50.77 12.00
C ASN A 628 1.25 -52.31 11.91
N ASP A 629 0.27 -52.94 11.27
CA ASP A 629 0.23 -54.39 11.07
C ASP A 629 -0.49 -54.79 9.78
N THR A 630 -0.10 -55.94 9.22
CA THR A 630 -0.75 -56.52 8.04
C THR A 630 -0.78 -58.04 8.14
N THR A 631 -1.81 -58.67 7.61
CA THR A 631 -1.98 -60.13 7.66
C THR A 631 -1.95 -60.73 6.26
N HIS A 632 -1.00 -61.62 6.01
CA HIS A 632 -0.85 -62.31 4.73
C HIS A 632 -1.01 -63.82 4.86
N GLN A 633 -1.66 -64.42 3.85
CA GLN A 633 -1.67 -65.87 3.67
C GLN A 633 -0.39 -66.28 2.96
N LEU A 634 0.48 -67.00 3.66
CA LEU A 634 1.71 -67.53 3.08
C LEU A 634 1.47 -68.92 2.50
N VAL A 635 2.37 -69.33 1.59
CA VAL A 635 2.52 -70.69 1.05
C VAL A 635 3.95 -71.19 1.27
N PRO A 636 4.20 -72.52 1.26
CA PRO A 636 5.56 -73.04 1.39
C PRO A 636 6.50 -72.50 0.32
N GLY A 637 7.67 -72.03 0.74
CA GLY A 637 8.70 -71.47 -0.14
C GLY A 637 8.89 -69.97 0.00
N THR A 638 9.50 -69.37 -1.02
CA THR A 638 9.86 -67.95 -1.08
C THR A 638 8.74 -67.14 -1.71
N GLN A 639 8.35 -66.04 -1.08
CA GLN A 639 7.40 -65.07 -1.62
C GLN A 639 7.74 -63.67 -1.14
N ARG A 640 7.56 -62.66 -2.00
CA ARG A 640 7.54 -61.25 -1.58
C ARG A 640 6.12 -60.92 -1.10
N ILE A 641 6.02 -60.20 0.01
CA ILE A 641 4.75 -59.70 0.53
C ILE A 641 4.82 -58.19 0.71
N ASP A 642 3.69 -57.53 0.49
CA ASP A 642 3.56 -56.09 0.69
C ASP A 642 3.26 -55.80 2.16
N LEU A 643 4.08 -54.98 2.79
CA LEU A 643 3.94 -54.56 4.18
C LEU A 643 3.25 -53.20 4.28
N ASN A 644 3.71 -52.22 3.49
CA ASN A 644 3.25 -50.82 3.49
C ASN A 644 3.21 -50.19 4.89
N PHE A 645 4.26 -50.44 5.69
CA PHE A 645 4.35 -49.89 7.03
C PHE A 645 5.02 -48.53 7.04
N GLU A 646 4.27 -47.51 7.45
CA GLU A 646 4.79 -46.17 7.66
C GLU A 646 5.64 -46.08 8.94
N MET A 647 6.85 -45.55 8.80
CA MET A 647 7.82 -45.37 9.87
C MET A 647 8.33 -43.92 9.87
N LEU A 648 7.95 -43.17 10.90
CA LEU A 648 8.46 -41.81 11.13
C LEU A 648 9.91 -41.84 11.60
N VAL A 649 10.61 -40.70 11.56
CA VAL A 649 11.97 -40.56 12.09
C VAL A 649 11.99 -40.98 13.57
N GLY A 650 12.89 -41.88 13.93
CA GLY A 650 12.95 -42.44 15.27
C GLY A 650 13.85 -43.66 15.36
N ASN A 651 14.18 -44.08 16.59
CA ASN A 651 15.13 -45.16 16.83
C ASN A 651 14.47 -46.32 17.56
N GLY A 652 14.93 -47.54 17.30
CA GLY A 652 14.51 -48.75 18.02
C GLY A 652 13.15 -49.32 17.60
N TYR A 653 12.67 -49.04 16.39
CA TYR A 653 11.47 -49.69 15.84
C TYR A 653 11.66 -51.20 15.73
N GLN A 654 10.59 -51.96 15.87
CA GLN A 654 10.64 -53.42 15.86
C GLN A 654 9.80 -53.98 14.72
N LEU A 655 10.45 -54.56 13.70
CA LEU A 655 9.78 -55.25 12.58
C LEU A 655 9.73 -56.75 12.86
N GLY A 656 8.53 -57.29 13.07
CA GLY A 656 8.36 -58.67 13.50
C GLY A 656 6.99 -59.25 13.19
N VAL A 657 6.62 -60.28 13.95
CA VAL A 657 5.35 -61.01 13.81
C VAL A 657 4.61 -61.04 15.15
N ASN A 658 3.28 -61.21 15.10
CA ASN A 658 2.39 -61.19 16.28
C ASN A 658 2.51 -62.46 17.16
N SER A 659 2.68 -63.65 16.56
CA SER A 659 2.49 -64.94 17.26
C SER A 659 3.69 -65.90 17.16
N ALA A 660 3.79 -66.85 18.10
CA ALA A 660 4.75 -67.95 18.05
C ALA A 660 4.19 -69.11 17.20
N GLY A 661 4.97 -69.62 16.25
CA GLY A 661 4.56 -70.72 15.35
C GLY A 661 4.61 -70.39 13.86
N THR A 662 5.33 -69.34 13.46
CA THR A 662 5.31 -68.82 12.09
C THR A 662 5.97 -69.71 11.04
N GLY A 663 6.90 -70.58 11.44
CA GLY A 663 7.60 -71.47 10.50
C GLY A 663 8.41 -70.71 9.46
N LEU A 664 8.86 -69.49 9.82
CA LEU A 664 9.62 -68.63 8.93
C LEU A 664 11.11 -68.89 9.06
N TYR A 665 11.83 -68.76 7.95
CA TYR A 665 13.27 -68.94 7.94
C TYR A 665 13.99 -67.81 8.68
N ARG A 666 15.07 -68.17 9.38
CA ARG A 666 16.03 -67.22 9.96
C ARG A 666 17.47 -67.66 9.65
N ASN A 667 18.38 -66.69 9.57
CA ASN A 667 19.81 -66.98 9.59
C ASN A 667 20.25 -67.08 11.06
N ASN A 668 21.00 -68.13 11.40
CA ASN A 668 21.54 -68.35 12.75
C ASN A 668 23.02 -68.01 12.88
N SER A 669 23.67 -67.63 11.79
CA SER A 669 25.02 -67.05 11.74
C SER A 669 25.13 -66.13 10.51
N GLY A 670 26.16 -65.27 10.49
CA GLY A 670 26.50 -64.44 9.32
C GLY A 670 25.86 -63.05 9.30
N ALA A 671 24.99 -62.71 10.25
CA ALA A 671 24.44 -61.36 10.34
C ALA A 671 25.48 -60.34 10.85
N VAL A 672 25.63 -59.21 10.16
CA VAL A 672 26.48 -58.08 10.56
C VAL A 672 25.66 -56.80 10.50
N PHE A 673 25.29 -56.27 11.66
CA PHE A 673 24.55 -55.00 11.77
C PHE A 673 25.50 -53.81 11.86
N PRO A 674 25.14 -52.62 11.33
CA PRO A 674 23.85 -52.30 10.72
C PRO A 674 23.75 -52.62 9.22
N TYR A 675 22.53 -52.88 8.73
CA TYR A 675 22.20 -52.92 7.29
C TYR A 675 21.52 -51.61 6.90
N ASN A 676 22.16 -50.81 6.04
CA ASN A 676 21.71 -49.46 5.71
C ASN A 676 20.86 -49.42 4.43
N PHE A 677 19.80 -48.61 4.45
CA PHE A 677 18.93 -48.31 3.30
C PHE A 677 19.15 -46.86 2.85
N GLY A 678 20.42 -46.52 2.54
CA GLY A 678 20.81 -45.16 2.21
C GLY A 678 20.54 -44.18 3.37
N SER A 679 19.88 -43.06 3.06
CA SER A 679 19.47 -42.04 4.03
C SER A 679 18.11 -42.32 4.69
N LEU A 680 17.43 -43.41 4.33
CA LEU A 680 16.06 -43.67 4.79
C LEU A 680 16.04 -44.26 6.21
N ALA A 681 16.69 -45.40 6.38
CA ALA A 681 16.68 -46.16 7.63
C ALA A 681 17.86 -47.14 7.67
N SER A 682 18.06 -47.79 8.82
CA SER A 682 18.95 -48.94 8.94
C SER A 682 18.36 -50.00 9.87
N ILE A 683 18.65 -51.27 9.59
CA ILE A 683 18.43 -52.35 10.56
C ILE A 683 19.66 -52.40 11.45
N ILE A 684 19.52 -51.98 12.70
CA ILE A 684 20.61 -51.86 13.66
C ILE A 684 20.80 -53.11 14.51
N GLY A 685 19.85 -54.05 14.50
CA GLY A 685 19.99 -55.27 15.29
C GLY A 685 18.79 -56.20 15.26
N THR A 686 18.74 -57.08 16.25
CA THR A 686 17.64 -58.02 16.51
C THR A 686 17.50 -58.24 18.02
N ASN A 687 16.35 -58.70 18.48
CA ASN A 687 16.15 -59.08 19.89
C ASN A 687 16.76 -60.44 20.29
N ALA A 688 17.83 -60.85 19.59
CA ALA A 688 18.57 -62.08 19.82
C ALA A 688 20.09 -61.82 19.77
N SER A 689 20.91 -62.87 19.77
CA SER A 689 22.36 -62.72 19.64
C SER A 689 22.71 -62.06 18.29
N PRO A 690 23.74 -61.17 18.23
CA PRO A 690 24.05 -60.35 17.04
C PRO A 690 24.33 -61.09 15.73
N GLY A 691 24.58 -62.40 15.77
CA GLY A 691 24.77 -63.23 14.58
C GLY A 691 23.50 -63.77 13.93
N TYR A 692 22.31 -63.46 14.48
CA TYR A 692 21.03 -63.93 13.96
C TYR A 692 20.30 -62.84 13.15
N TYR A 693 19.58 -63.24 12.11
CA TYR A 693 18.75 -62.36 11.28
C TYR A 693 17.42 -63.05 10.99
N TYR A 694 16.30 -62.34 11.19
CA TYR A 694 14.98 -62.97 11.29
C TYR A 694 14.01 -62.47 10.20
N PHE A 695 13.44 -63.44 9.48
CA PHE A 695 12.19 -63.40 8.70
C PHE A 695 12.12 -62.54 7.44
N PHE A 696 12.67 -61.33 7.46
CA PHE A 696 12.49 -60.34 6.38
C PHE A 696 13.76 -60.20 5.55
N TYR A 697 13.71 -60.63 4.30
CA TYR A 697 14.82 -60.60 3.35
C TYR A 697 14.52 -59.61 2.22
N ASP A 698 15.55 -59.09 1.57
CA ASP A 698 15.43 -58.19 0.40
C ASP A 698 14.34 -57.12 0.62
N ILE A 699 14.44 -56.40 1.75
CA ILE A 699 13.43 -55.47 2.22
C ILE A 699 13.45 -54.25 1.29
N GLU A 700 12.26 -53.86 0.84
CA GLU A 700 12.04 -52.69 0.01
C GLU A 700 11.59 -51.52 0.88
N MET A 701 12.34 -50.42 0.84
CA MET A 701 11.98 -49.18 1.54
C MET A 701 11.95 -48.01 0.56
N ARG A 702 10.98 -47.11 0.73
CA ARG A 702 10.94 -45.84 0.01
C ARG A 702 10.65 -44.68 0.96
N GLN A 703 11.03 -43.48 0.56
CA GLN A 703 10.72 -42.28 1.33
C GLN A 703 9.21 -42.00 1.29
N LEU A 704 8.62 -41.66 2.45
CA LEU A 704 7.25 -41.12 2.48
C LEU A 704 7.25 -39.67 1.95
N PRO A 705 6.19 -39.21 1.27
CA PRO A 705 6.12 -37.82 0.81
C PRO A 705 6.21 -36.86 2.00
N ILE A 706 7.30 -36.11 2.08
CA ILE A 706 7.46 -35.07 3.11
C ILE A 706 6.86 -33.79 2.53
N PRO A 707 5.92 -33.11 3.22
CA PRO A 707 5.51 -31.78 2.80
C PRO A 707 6.74 -30.89 2.79
N THR A 708 7.05 -30.33 1.63
CA THR A 708 8.06 -29.29 1.54
C THR A 708 7.46 -28.05 2.17
N ASN A 709 8.07 -27.59 3.26
CA ASN A 709 7.61 -26.38 3.94
C ASN A 709 8.11 -25.19 3.15
N TYR A 710 7.16 -24.37 2.69
CA TYR A 710 7.45 -23.10 2.06
C TYR A 710 6.90 -21.99 2.96
N SER A 711 7.70 -20.97 3.15
CA SER A 711 7.27 -19.73 3.78
C SER A 711 7.37 -18.62 2.73
N ILE A 712 6.24 -17.97 2.47
CA ILE A 712 6.18 -16.77 1.62
C ILE A 712 5.55 -15.63 2.43
N CYS A 713 5.69 -14.41 1.93
CA CYS A 713 5.12 -13.24 2.57
C CYS A 713 3.75 -12.92 1.96
N SER A 714 2.89 -12.25 2.73
CA SER A 714 1.59 -11.85 2.22
C SER A 714 1.76 -10.87 1.05
N GLY A 715 1.23 -11.21 -0.12
CA GLY A 715 1.44 -10.45 -1.37
C GLY A 715 2.40 -11.16 -2.33
N ASP A 716 3.26 -12.04 -1.81
CA ASP A 716 4.05 -12.94 -2.64
C ASP A 716 3.20 -14.12 -3.13
N SER A 717 3.78 -14.86 -4.05
CA SER A 717 3.20 -16.11 -4.53
C SER A 717 4.24 -17.20 -4.59
N LEU A 718 3.84 -18.39 -4.15
CA LEU A 718 4.62 -19.60 -4.39
C LEU A 718 4.12 -20.20 -5.71
N ILE A 719 4.98 -20.25 -6.71
CA ILE A 719 4.72 -20.93 -7.97
C ILE A 719 5.35 -22.32 -7.92
N ILE A 720 4.53 -23.35 -8.00
CA ILE A 720 4.95 -24.75 -8.14
C ILE A 720 4.27 -25.28 -9.39
N GLY A 721 5.04 -25.78 -10.36
CA GLY A 721 4.48 -26.15 -11.67
C GLY A 721 3.75 -24.99 -12.36
N ASN A 722 2.47 -25.19 -12.69
CA ASN A 722 1.58 -24.16 -13.27
C ASN A 722 0.62 -23.54 -12.23
N SER A 723 0.68 -24.00 -10.97
CA SER A 723 -0.22 -23.55 -9.92
C SER A 723 0.43 -22.44 -9.11
N VAL A 724 -0.39 -21.48 -8.68
CA VAL A 724 0.06 -20.32 -7.90
C VAL A 724 -0.70 -20.27 -6.59
N TYR A 725 0.04 -20.20 -5.48
CA TYR A 725 -0.50 -20.24 -4.13
C TYR A 725 -0.21 -18.94 -3.37
N TYR A 726 -1.24 -18.41 -2.69
CA TYR A 726 -1.21 -17.10 -2.03
C TYR A 726 -1.67 -17.10 -0.56
N THR A 727 -2.16 -18.24 -0.04
CA THR A 727 -2.74 -18.32 1.31
C THR A 727 -2.16 -19.49 2.09
N SER A 728 -2.05 -19.35 3.42
CA SER A 728 -1.53 -20.42 4.28
C SER A 728 -2.41 -21.66 4.19
N GLY A 729 -1.80 -22.82 3.99
CA GLY A 729 -2.53 -24.07 3.80
C GLY A 729 -1.64 -25.24 3.45
N ASN A 730 -2.21 -26.44 3.52
CA ASN A 730 -1.60 -27.63 2.95
C ASN A 730 -2.13 -27.81 1.54
N TYR A 731 -1.24 -27.79 0.56
CA TYR A 731 -1.56 -27.99 -0.84
C TYR A 731 -0.93 -29.29 -1.34
N VAL A 732 -1.61 -29.91 -2.30
CA VAL A 732 -1.06 -31.01 -3.07
C VAL A 732 -1.08 -30.53 -4.51
N ASP A 733 0.09 -30.48 -5.12
CA ASP A 733 0.25 -30.01 -6.49
C ASP A 733 0.94 -31.05 -7.34
N THR A 734 0.70 -31.00 -8.64
CA THR A 734 1.31 -31.90 -9.64
C THR A 734 2.33 -31.10 -10.44
N ILE A 735 3.61 -31.39 -10.24
CA ILE A 735 4.64 -30.87 -11.15
C ILE A 735 4.74 -31.83 -12.33
N HIS A 736 4.36 -31.36 -13.51
CA HIS A 736 4.53 -32.10 -14.75
C HIS A 736 6.03 -32.16 -15.07
N SER A 737 6.64 -33.34 -14.93
CA SER A 737 7.93 -33.57 -15.60
C SER A 737 7.70 -33.55 -17.11
N ALA A 738 8.70 -33.13 -17.88
CA ALA A 738 8.65 -33.15 -19.35
C ALA A 738 8.36 -34.56 -19.95
N THR A 739 8.34 -35.59 -19.11
CA THR A 739 8.06 -36.99 -19.42
C THR A 739 6.72 -37.52 -18.90
N GLY A 740 5.79 -36.68 -18.42
CA GLY A 740 4.39 -37.06 -18.20
C GLY A 740 4.11 -37.90 -16.94
N CYS A 741 5.06 -38.02 -16.02
CA CYS A 741 4.77 -38.51 -14.69
C CYS A 741 4.79 -37.36 -13.70
N ASP A 742 3.61 -37.13 -13.13
CA ASP A 742 3.34 -36.01 -12.25
C ASP A 742 3.94 -36.31 -10.88
N SER A 743 4.82 -35.44 -10.45
CA SER A 743 5.30 -35.47 -9.08
C SER A 743 4.24 -34.82 -8.20
N LEU A 744 3.63 -35.57 -7.28
CA LEU A 744 2.82 -34.97 -6.23
C LEU A 744 3.77 -34.28 -5.26
N VAL A 745 3.71 -32.95 -5.24
CA VAL A 745 4.40 -32.14 -4.26
C VAL A 745 3.40 -31.75 -3.19
N TYR A 746 3.66 -32.28 -2.00
CA TYR A 746 2.96 -31.87 -0.79
C TYR A 746 3.63 -30.59 -0.32
N ILE A 747 2.85 -29.52 -0.22
CA ILE A 747 3.30 -28.18 0.14
C ILE A 747 2.63 -27.84 1.46
N ASN A 748 3.42 -27.54 2.48
CA ASN A 748 2.90 -26.80 3.62
C ASN A 748 3.32 -25.34 3.43
N LEU A 749 2.37 -24.51 3.01
CA LEU A 749 2.60 -23.09 2.80
C LEU A 749 2.19 -22.33 4.05
N VAL A 750 3.15 -21.63 4.65
CA VAL A 750 2.90 -20.64 5.69
C VAL A 750 3.10 -19.27 5.06
N VAL A 751 2.00 -18.56 4.83
CA VAL A 751 2.04 -17.15 4.44
C VAL A 751 2.18 -16.33 5.70
N TYR A 752 3.36 -15.78 5.91
CA TYR A 752 3.59 -14.82 6.96
C TYR A 752 3.02 -13.47 6.52
N PRO A 753 2.23 -12.78 7.36
CA PRO A 753 1.79 -11.44 7.03
C PRO A 753 3.02 -10.55 6.82
N ILE A 754 3.04 -9.77 5.73
CA ILE A 754 3.92 -8.62 5.68
C ILE A 754 3.43 -7.64 6.74
N TYR A 755 4.29 -7.35 7.69
CA TYR A 755 4.06 -6.24 8.60
C TYR A 755 4.61 -5.01 7.89
N SER A 756 3.73 -4.30 7.19
CA SER A 756 3.97 -2.91 6.85
C SER A 756 3.59 -2.10 8.09
N ASP A 757 4.59 -1.70 8.86
CA ASP A 757 4.38 -0.80 9.98
C ASP A 757 4.92 0.56 9.54
N THR A 758 4.04 1.56 9.48
CA THR A 758 4.49 2.92 9.29
C THR A 758 4.82 3.44 10.67
N ASN A 759 6.11 3.41 10.97
CA ASN A 759 6.58 3.97 12.22
C ASN A 759 6.84 5.46 12.00
N TYR A 760 5.91 6.29 12.44
CA TYR A 760 6.13 7.73 12.53
C TYR A 760 7.17 7.96 13.62
N GLN A 761 8.37 8.31 13.20
CA GLN A 761 9.44 8.68 14.10
C GLN A 761 9.67 10.15 13.93
N SER A 762 9.88 10.83 15.03
CA SER A 762 10.37 12.19 14.95
C SER A 762 11.53 12.32 15.89
N ILE A 763 12.66 12.66 15.30
CA ILE A 763 13.91 12.97 16.00
C ILE A 763 14.17 14.46 15.90
N CYS A 764 14.74 15.04 16.95
CA CYS A 764 15.01 16.47 16.94
C CYS A 764 16.19 16.78 16.00
N ASN A 765 16.23 17.98 15.42
CA ASN A 765 17.38 18.44 14.63
C ASN A 765 18.71 18.27 15.42
N GLY A 766 19.58 17.37 14.98
CA GLY A 766 20.86 17.02 15.62
C GLY A 766 20.88 15.69 16.38
N GLU A 767 19.73 15.03 16.53
CA GLU A 767 19.65 13.62 16.88
C GLU A 767 19.71 12.76 15.61
N PHE A 768 19.92 11.46 15.80
CA PHE A 768 19.92 10.49 14.72
C PHE A 768 19.04 9.31 15.09
N TYR A 769 18.20 8.92 14.14
CA TYR A 769 17.43 7.69 14.24
C TYR A 769 18.23 6.58 13.57
N SER A 770 18.50 5.48 14.30
CA SER A 770 19.25 4.36 13.74
C SER A 770 18.41 3.10 13.65
N ILE A 771 18.23 2.61 12.44
CA ILE A 771 17.67 1.29 12.12
C ILE A 771 18.75 0.50 11.38
N ASN A 772 18.99 -0.75 11.81
CA ASN A 772 19.89 -1.72 11.17
C ASN A 772 21.34 -1.23 10.89
N GLY A 773 21.83 -0.27 11.66
CA GLY A 773 23.17 0.29 11.50
C GLY A 773 23.26 1.48 10.54
N ASN A 774 22.17 1.82 9.83
CA ASN A 774 22.01 3.07 9.11
C ASN A 774 21.63 4.20 10.09
N ILE A 775 22.02 5.42 9.76
CA ILE A 775 21.84 6.61 10.60
C ILE A 775 21.08 7.64 9.75
N TYR A 776 19.89 8.03 10.21
CA TYR A 776 19.01 8.97 9.52
C TYR A 776 18.85 10.23 10.39
N ASP A 777 19.11 11.41 9.82
CA ASP A 777 19.15 12.70 10.54
C ASP A 777 18.45 13.86 9.80
N THR A 778 17.70 13.57 8.73
CA THR A 778 16.91 14.55 7.95
C THR A 778 15.43 14.14 7.80
N THR A 779 14.52 15.11 7.56
CA THR A 779 13.09 14.81 7.40
C THR A 779 12.87 14.08 6.08
N GLY A 780 12.18 12.96 6.13
CA GLY A 780 11.86 12.19 4.96
C GLY A 780 11.18 10.87 5.30
N ILE A 781 10.63 10.24 4.28
CA ILE A 781 10.12 8.88 4.40
C ILE A 781 11.27 7.93 4.05
N TYR A 782 11.79 7.24 5.06
CA TYR A 782 12.85 6.25 4.93
C TYR A 782 12.23 4.87 4.95
N ILE A 783 12.41 4.15 3.86
CA ILE A 783 11.94 2.78 3.74
C ILE A 783 13.13 1.88 4.07
N ASP A 784 13.08 1.24 5.22
CA ASP A 784 14.06 0.25 5.62
C ASP A 784 13.40 -1.14 5.57
N THR A 785 14.01 -2.05 4.82
CA THR A 785 13.55 -3.44 4.71
C THR A 785 14.19 -4.23 5.84
N LEU A 786 13.43 -4.44 6.92
CA LEU A 786 13.87 -5.29 8.00
C LEU A 786 13.48 -6.74 7.70
N LEU A 787 14.49 -7.62 7.70
CA LEU A 787 14.25 -9.04 7.67
C LEU A 787 13.60 -9.45 9.00
N THR A 788 12.34 -9.88 8.97
CA THR A 788 11.78 -10.61 10.11
C THR A 788 12.61 -11.86 10.37
N VAL A 789 12.53 -12.44 11.58
CA VAL A 789 13.25 -13.70 11.92
C VAL A 789 12.92 -14.87 10.97
N PHE A 790 11.87 -14.74 10.15
CA PHE A 790 11.43 -15.70 9.15
C PHE A 790 11.69 -15.29 7.69
N GLY A 791 12.41 -14.18 7.45
CA GLY A 791 12.83 -13.79 6.10
C GLY A 791 11.79 -13.06 5.26
N CYS A 792 10.64 -12.70 5.84
CA CYS A 792 9.71 -11.78 5.20
C CYS A 792 10.12 -10.35 5.50
N ASP A 793 10.33 -9.58 4.43
CA ASP A 793 10.67 -8.17 4.54
C ASP A 793 9.49 -7.46 5.18
N SER A 794 9.69 -7.02 6.41
CA SER A 794 8.87 -5.97 6.99
C SER A 794 9.33 -4.68 6.35
N ILE A 795 8.44 -4.06 5.59
CA ILE A 795 8.60 -2.67 5.19
C ILE A 795 8.34 -1.84 6.44
N ILE A 796 9.41 -1.40 7.10
CA ILE A 796 9.29 -0.28 8.02
C ILE A 796 9.41 0.97 7.17
N THR A 797 8.26 1.55 6.86
CA THR A 797 8.20 2.92 6.37
C THR A 797 8.39 3.79 7.59
N THR A 798 9.63 4.23 7.83
CA THR A 798 9.90 5.26 8.83
C THR A 798 9.56 6.59 8.19
N ASP A 799 8.37 7.11 8.45
CA ASP A 799 8.08 8.52 8.18
C ASP A 799 8.81 9.32 9.27
N LEU A 800 10.06 9.66 8.98
CA LEU A 800 10.94 10.37 9.87
C LEU A 800 10.70 11.86 9.67
N LEU A 801 9.88 12.44 10.52
CA LEU A 801 9.81 13.89 10.62
C LEU A 801 10.99 14.34 11.49
N VAL A 802 12.07 14.83 10.89
CA VAL A 802 13.05 15.63 11.65
C VAL A 802 12.42 16.96 11.91
N ASP A 803 11.68 17.02 13.01
CA ASP A 803 11.10 18.27 13.48
C ASP A 803 12.26 19.25 13.61
N SER A 804 12.25 20.26 12.74
CA SER A 804 13.10 21.42 12.95
C SER A 804 12.78 21.90 14.35
N ILE A 805 13.81 22.05 15.18
CA ILE A 805 13.66 22.69 16.49
C ILE A 805 13.34 24.17 16.21
N THR A 806 12.08 24.46 15.87
CA THR A 806 11.49 25.80 15.91
C THR A 806 10.98 26.11 17.31
N GLY A 807 11.25 25.24 18.29
CA GLY A 807 11.12 25.50 19.71
C GLY A 807 12.42 25.14 20.41
N GLY A 808 13.42 26.03 20.36
CA GLY A 808 14.55 25.95 21.27
C GLY A 808 14.03 25.82 22.70
N SER A 809 14.77 25.15 23.60
CA SER A 809 14.39 25.04 25.02
C SER A 809 13.81 26.37 25.50
N SER A 810 12.48 26.40 25.58
CA SER A 810 11.79 27.67 25.73
C SER A 810 11.59 27.83 27.20
N ILE A 811 12.35 28.77 27.79
CA ILE A 811 12.04 29.21 29.14
C ILE A 811 10.83 30.12 29.03
N ASN A 812 9.65 29.55 29.25
CA ASN A 812 8.45 30.35 29.28
C ASN A 812 8.28 30.92 30.69
N HIS A 813 8.38 32.24 30.81
CA HIS A 813 8.07 32.95 32.05
C HIS A 813 6.57 33.23 32.05
N GLN A 814 5.82 32.35 32.68
CA GLN A 814 4.37 32.50 32.81
C GLN A 814 4.06 33.30 34.05
N LEU A 815 3.21 34.32 33.87
CA LEU A 815 2.71 35.15 34.95
C LEU A 815 1.23 34.79 35.14
N ILE A 816 0.92 34.07 36.21
CA ILE A 816 -0.47 33.78 36.55
C ILE A 816 -0.90 34.65 37.71
N CYS A 817 -2.20 34.83 37.86
CA CYS A 817 -2.74 35.40 39.07
C CYS A 817 -2.87 34.30 40.11
N PHE A 818 -2.69 34.66 41.38
CA PHE A 818 -2.78 33.69 42.45
C PHE A 818 -4.20 33.08 42.48
N GLY A 819 -4.31 31.77 42.20
CA GLY A 819 -5.60 31.05 42.05
C GLY A 819 -5.96 30.66 40.61
N ASP A 820 -5.25 31.17 39.61
CA ASP A 820 -5.35 30.69 38.23
C ASP A 820 -4.52 29.42 38.03
N GLN A 821 -4.88 28.64 37.02
CA GLN A 821 -4.13 27.47 36.61
C GLN A 821 -3.69 27.63 35.15
N ILE A 822 -2.49 27.16 34.85
CA ILE A 822 -2.04 26.97 33.47
C ILE A 822 -1.87 25.49 33.20
N VAL A 823 -2.24 25.11 31.98
CA VAL A 823 -2.01 23.76 31.48
C VAL A 823 -0.80 23.81 30.56
N VAL A 824 0.25 23.07 30.90
CA VAL A 824 1.45 22.92 30.08
C VAL A 824 1.54 21.44 29.72
N GLY A 825 1.18 21.11 28.48
CA GLY A 825 1.00 19.72 28.05
C GLY A 825 -0.19 19.05 28.74
N ASN A 826 0.07 17.96 29.44
CA ASN A 826 -0.94 17.24 30.25
C ASN A 826 -0.90 17.64 31.74
N ASN A 827 0.04 18.49 32.15
CA ASN A 827 0.22 18.87 33.55
C ASN A 827 -0.48 20.21 33.84
N ILE A 828 -1.06 20.32 35.03
CA ILE A 828 -1.73 21.52 35.52
C ILE A 828 -0.87 22.12 36.63
N TYR A 829 -0.52 23.40 36.50
CA TYR A 829 0.27 24.14 37.48
C TYR A 829 -0.49 25.38 37.97
N ASP A 830 -0.57 25.52 39.30
CA ASP A 830 -1.32 26.55 40.02
C ASP A 830 -0.50 27.24 41.13
N LEU A 831 0.76 26.83 41.34
CA LEU A 831 1.68 27.39 42.32
C LEU A 831 2.95 27.93 41.63
N PRO A 832 3.56 29.03 42.15
CA PRO A 832 4.78 29.56 41.57
C PRO A 832 5.96 28.60 41.73
N GLY A 833 6.77 28.45 40.69
CA GLY A 833 7.89 27.53 40.65
C GLY A 833 8.50 27.40 39.25
N THR A 834 9.64 26.71 39.16
CA THR A 834 10.23 26.31 37.89
C THR A 834 9.84 24.86 37.60
N TYR A 835 9.01 24.65 36.61
CA TYR A 835 8.55 23.34 36.17
C TYR A 835 9.25 22.99 34.86
N ILE A 836 9.70 21.74 34.74
CA ILE A 836 10.33 21.23 33.52
C ILE A 836 9.40 20.19 32.97
N ASP A 837 8.67 20.59 31.93
CA ASP A 837 7.73 19.75 31.23
C ASP A 837 8.39 19.20 29.96
N THR A 838 8.32 17.89 29.84
CA THR A 838 8.64 17.20 28.59
C THR A 838 7.35 17.15 27.80
N LEU A 839 7.16 18.13 26.91
CA LEU A 839 5.99 18.15 26.05
C LEU A 839 6.25 17.17 24.90
N THR A 840 5.63 16.01 25.04
CA THR A 840 5.57 15.00 24.00
C THR A 840 4.78 15.56 22.84
N SER A 841 5.50 15.94 21.77
CA SER A 841 4.82 16.15 20.49
C SER A 841 4.16 14.82 20.10
N ALA A 842 3.10 14.86 19.29
CA ALA A 842 2.42 13.64 18.82
C ALA A 842 3.35 12.66 18.04
N ASN A 843 4.60 13.07 17.84
CA ASN A 843 5.58 12.55 16.92
C ASN A 843 6.94 12.21 17.59
N GLY A 844 7.20 12.62 18.84
CA GLY A 844 8.35 12.13 19.63
C GLY A 844 9.58 13.05 19.74
N CYS A 845 9.55 14.24 19.14
CA CYS A 845 10.51 15.31 19.40
C CYS A 845 10.09 16.11 20.63
N ASP A 846 10.54 15.66 21.80
CA ASP A 846 10.13 16.27 23.05
C ASP A 846 10.76 17.65 23.20
N SER A 847 9.91 18.68 23.19
CA SER A 847 10.36 20.00 23.59
C SER A 847 10.44 20.04 25.12
N ILE A 848 11.62 20.39 25.66
CA ILE A 848 11.76 20.71 27.08
C ILE A 848 11.26 22.14 27.26
N VAL A 849 10.04 22.27 27.76
CA VAL A 849 9.52 23.56 28.21
C VAL A 849 9.89 23.72 29.68
N THR A 850 10.76 24.69 29.95
CA THR A 850 11.01 25.13 31.33
C THR A 850 10.04 26.27 31.62
N THR A 851 8.97 25.99 32.34
CA THR A 851 8.00 26.99 32.76
C THR A 851 8.45 27.61 34.08
N ASN A 852 8.98 28.83 34.02
CA ASN A 852 9.15 29.67 35.20
C ASN A 852 7.82 30.34 35.52
N LEU A 853 7.02 29.69 36.34
CA LEU A 853 5.72 30.17 36.77
C LEU A 853 5.91 31.13 37.94
N ASN A 854 5.67 32.42 37.70
CA ASN A 854 5.53 33.41 38.76
C ASN A 854 4.05 33.71 38.97
N ALA A 855 3.60 33.65 40.21
CA ALA A 855 2.26 34.09 40.58
C ALA A 855 2.34 35.55 41.03
N VAL A 856 1.59 36.43 40.35
CA VAL A 856 1.43 37.82 40.76
C VAL A 856 0.08 37.96 41.42
N THR A 857 0.10 38.45 42.65
CA THR A 857 -1.13 38.85 43.33
C THR A 857 -1.56 40.18 42.73
N ALA A 858 -2.83 40.33 42.33
CA ALA A 858 -3.39 41.68 42.27
C ALA A 858 -3.21 42.31 43.67
N ASN A 859 -3.03 43.64 43.74
CA ASN A 859 -2.70 44.36 44.98
C ASN A 859 -3.89 44.30 45.96
N TYR A 860 -4.12 43.14 46.56
CA TYR A 860 -5.10 42.92 47.60
C TYR A 860 -4.45 43.24 48.94
N PRO A 861 -5.13 44.03 49.81
CA PRO A 861 -4.59 44.35 51.12
C PRO A 861 -4.44 43.07 51.95
N LEU A 862 -3.24 42.87 52.50
CA LEU A 862 -2.99 41.84 53.51
C LEU A 862 -3.70 42.26 54.81
N ILE A 863 -4.53 41.37 55.34
CA ILE A 863 -5.24 41.56 56.60
C ILE A 863 -4.69 40.56 57.60
N ASN A 864 -4.21 41.05 58.75
CA ASN A 864 -3.81 40.20 59.87
C ASN A 864 -4.95 40.14 60.88
N GLY A 865 -5.26 38.96 61.40
CA GLY A 865 -6.29 38.79 62.41
C GLY A 865 -6.21 37.48 63.18
N GLY A 866 -7.35 37.08 63.73
CA GLY A 866 -7.43 35.97 64.68
C GLY A 866 -6.95 36.39 66.06
N LEU A 867 -6.57 35.41 66.88
CA LEU A 867 -6.02 35.70 68.21
C LEU A 867 -4.57 36.19 68.04
N SER A 868 -4.29 37.41 68.50
CA SER A 868 -2.94 37.98 68.41
C SER A 868 -1.98 37.28 69.38
N ASP A 869 -0.73 37.13 68.95
CA ASP A 869 0.38 36.63 69.77
C ASP A 869 0.66 37.50 71.02
N SER A 870 0.21 38.76 71.01
CA SER A 870 0.30 39.65 72.17
C SER A 870 -0.76 39.37 73.26
N SER A 871 -1.66 38.41 73.04
CA SER A 871 -2.82 38.22 73.91
C SER A 871 -2.46 37.61 75.27
N ILE A 872 -3.03 38.19 76.32
CA ILE A 872 -2.76 37.92 77.75
C ILE A 872 -3.38 36.60 78.26
N TYR A 873 -3.86 35.74 77.36
CA TYR A 873 -4.52 34.49 77.72
C TYR A 873 -3.50 33.42 78.12
N ALA A 874 -3.83 32.63 79.14
CA ALA A 874 -3.02 31.48 79.53
C ALA A 874 -3.06 30.41 78.44
N GLY A 875 -2.05 29.53 78.39
CA GLY A 875 -2.01 28.45 77.41
C GLY A 875 -1.00 27.37 77.79
N ASP A 876 -1.02 26.28 77.06
CA ASP A 876 -0.09 25.15 77.23
C ASP A 876 0.10 24.42 75.89
N PHE A 877 1.20 23.68 75.77
CA PHE A 877 1.43 22.83 74.60
C PHE A 877 0.46 21.65 74.61
N SER A 878 -0.18 21.40 73.48
CA SER A 878 -1.28 20.44 73.37
C SER A 878 -0.96 19.29 72.43
N ASN A 879 -1.20 18.09 72.93
CA ASN A 879 -1.25 16.86 72.15
C ASN A 879 -2.71 16.49 71.84
N TYR A 880 -3.51 17.47 71.45
CA TYR A 880 -4.89 17.24 71.02
C TYR A 880 -5.02 17.64 69.56
N ASN A 881 -5.75 16.87 68.75
CA ASN A 881 -6.03 17.24 67.38
C ASN A 881 -7.15 18.29 67.33
N GLY A 882 -6.81 19.53 67.69
CA GLY A 882 -7.71 20.67 67.68
C GLY A 882 -7.77 21.37 66.33
N TYR A 883 -8.91 21.99 66.02
CA TYR A 883 -9.06 22.82 64.84
C TYR A 883 -9.97 24.03 65.09
N LEU A 884 -9.77 25.08 64.31
CA LEU A 884 -10.61 26.26 64.25
C LEU A 884 -11.69 26.06 63.18
N LEU A 885 -12.90 26.57 63.43
CA LEU A 885 -13.99 26.63 62.46
C LEU A 885 -14.04 28.01 61.81
N LEU A 886 -14.16 28.04 60.49
CA LEU A 886 -14.03 29.23 59.65
C LEU A 886 -15.21 29.36 58.69
N ASP A 887 -15.78 30.56 58.62
CA ASP A 887 -16.70 30.96 57.55
C ASP A 887 -16.01 31.96 56.63
N ALA A 888 -16.06 31.75 55.32
CA ALA A 888 -15.49 32.64 54.32
C ALA A 888 -16.61 33.24 53.44
N ASN A 889 -16.70 34.57 53.41
CA ASN A 889 -17.71 35.28 52.62
C ASN A 889 -17.30 35.42 51.14
N ILE A 890 -15.99 35.55 50.89
CA ILE A 890 -15.39 35.61 49.57
C ILE A 890 -14.17 34.71 49.54
N SER A 891 -13.75 34.30 48.33
CA SER A 891 -12.56 33.48 48.18
C SER A 891 -11.35 34.20 48.79
N THR A 892 -10.62 33.51 49.64
CA THR A 892 -9.58 34.09 50.48
C THR A 892 -8.37 33.17 50.57
N LEU A 893 -7.17 33.72 50.39
CA LEU A 893 -5.93 33.03 50.70
C LEU A 893 -5.62 33.19 52.19
N LEU A 894 -5.53 32.09 52.92
CA LEU A 894 -4.83 32.03 54.19
C LEU A 894 -3.34 31.85 53.88
N LYS A 895 -2.61 32.96 53.89
CA LYS A 895 -1.22 33.02 53.44
C LYS A 895 -0.29 32.46 54.50
N SER A 896 -0.41 32.94 55.74
CA SER A 896 0.50 32.54 56.81
C SER A 896 -0.18 32.62 58.18
N ALA A 897 0.40 31.96 59.19
CA ALA A 897 0.09 32.19 60.59
C ALA A 897 1.32 31.93 61.46
N THR A 898 1.38 32.59 62.61
CA THR A 898 2.33 32.28 63.67
C THR A 898 1.91 31.01 64.38
N VAL A 899 2.86 30.08 64.54
CA VAL A 899 2.69 28.81 65.25
C VAL A 899 3.80 28.66 66.28
N TYR A 900 3.45 28.03 67.41
CA TYR A 900 4.35 27.80 68.54
C TYR A 900 4.54 26.31 68.77
N SER A 901 5.77 25.83 68.84
CA SER A 901 6.07 24.43 69.14
C SER A 901 6.99 24.27 70.36
N ALA A 902 6.80 23.19 71.11
CA ALA A 902 7.69 22.79 72.21
C ALA A 902 8.98 22.12 71.70
N ASP A 903 8.88 21.35 70.62
CA ASP A 903 9.93 20.49 70.09
C ASP A 903 10.05 20.59 68.56
N THR A 904 11.14 20.04 68.00
CA THR A 904 11.26 19.94 66.53
C THR A 904 10.40 18.78 66.04
N ASN A 905 9.32 19.07 65.32
CA ASN A 905 8.38 18.07 64.81
C ASN A 905 8.04 18.33 63.34
N SER A 906 7.80 17.27 62.57
CA SER A 906 7.14 17.38 61.27
C SER A 906 5.63 17.39 61.50
N VAL A 907 4.96 18.49 61.16
CA VAL A 907 3.52 18.67 61.38
C VAL A 907 2.84 18.90 60.04
N THR A 908 1.79 18.13 59.76
CA THR A 908 0.90 18.36 58.62
C THR A 908 -0.24 19.26 59.07
N PHE A 909 -0.30 20.47 58.53
CA PHE A 909 -1.38 21.43 58.70
C PHE A 909 -2.42 21.19 57.61
N GLU A 910 -3.70 21.29 57.93
CA GLU A 910 -4.78 20.92 57.00
C GLU A 910 -5.91 21.94 57.04
N LEU A 911 -6.40 22.30 55.85
CA LEU A 911 -7.70 22.90 55.63
C LEU A 911 -8.65 21.80 55.15
N ARG A 912 -9.77 21.64 55.86
CA ARG A 912 -10.81 20.66 55.54
C ARG A 912 -12.14 21.35 55.29
N ASN A 913 -13.00 20.73 54.48
CA ASN A 913 -14.37 21.20 54.30
C ASN A 913 -15.24 20.92 55.54
N ASN A 914 -16.50 21.37 55.51
CA ASN A 914 -17.47 21.18 56.60
C ASN A 914 -17.75 19.71 56.95
N ALA A 915 -17.52 18.78 56.02
CA ALA A 915 -17.64 17.34 56.22
C ALA A 915 -16.35 16.69 56.77
N GLY A 916 -15.29 17.48 56.97
CA GLY A 916 -14.00 17.01 57.50
C GLY A 916 -13.08 16.38 56.46
N PHE A 917 -13.38 16.49 55.16
CA PHE A 917 -12.47 16.05 54.10
C PHE A 917 -11.35 17.08 53.89
N VAL A 918 -10.11 16.62 53.86
CA VAL A 918 -8.93 17.46 53.59
C VAL A 918 -9.02 18.03 52.18
N MET A 919 -9.11 19.35 52.10
CA MET A 919 -9.08 20.08 50.83
C MET A 919 -7.65 20.42 50.46
N GLN A 920 -6.86 20.87 51.44
CA GLN A 920 -5.48 21.28 51.26
C GLN A 920 -4.68 20.93 52.51
N SER A 921 -3.42 20.58 52.34
CA SER A 921 -2.52 20.28 53.46
C SER A 921 -1.10 20.73 53.18
N SER A 922 -0.34 20.97 54.24
CA SER A 922 1.06 21.38 54.17
C SER A 922 1.83 20.72 55.31
N THR A 923 2.78 19.84 54.98
CA THR A 923 3.68 19.23 55.96
C THR A 923 4.93 20.07 56.10
N GLN A 924 5.15 20.62 57.29
CA GLN A 924 6.27 21.50 57.57
C GLN A 924 7.05 21.05 58.80
N MET A 925 8.38 21.22 58.73
CA MET A 925 9.24 21.07 59.90
C MET A 925 9.06 22.29 60.80
N VAL A 926 8.54 22.07 62.00
CA VAL A 926 8.32 23.09 63.02
C VAL A 926 9.40 22.96 64.07
N TYR A 927 10.06 24.07 64.41
CA TYR A 927 11.14 24.11 65.41
C TYR A 927 10.61 24.65 66.76
N PRO A 928 11.30 24.37 67.88
CA PRO A 928 10.93 24.91 69.18
C PRO A 928 10.88 26.45 69.16
N GLY A 929 9.78 27.02 69.69
CA GLY A 929 9.55 28.47 69.74
C GLY A 929 8.48 28.97 68.77
N SER A 930 8.43 30.29 68.60
CA SER A 930 7.52 30.99 67.68
C SER A 930 8.09 31.00 66.27
N GLN A 931 7.25 30.72 65.28
CA GLN A 931 7.60 30.83 63.87
C GLN A 931 6.39 31.17 63.02
N ILE A 932 6.60 32.03 62.03
CA ILE A 932 5.60 32.31 60.99
C ILE A 932 5.71 31.20 59.95
N LEU A 933 4.64 30.44 59.79
CA LEU A 933 4.53 29.39 58.79
C LEU A 933 3.67 29.90 57.64
N THR A 934 4.15 29.68 56.42
CA THR A 934 3.40 30.00 55.20
C THR A 934 2.63 28.76 54.75
N PHE A 935 1.33 28.89 54.56
CA PHE A 935 0.44 27.79 54.18
C PHE A 935 -0.10 27.96 52.76
N ASN A 936 -0.46 29.19 52.40
CA ASN A 936 -1.13 29.53 51.14
C ASN A 936 -2.40 28.69 50.88
N PHE A 937 -3.21 28.46 51.90
CA PHE A 937 -4.46 27.73 51.74
C PHE A 937 -5.55 28.60 51.12
N MET A 938 -6.10 28.18 49.99
CA MET A 938 -7.25 28.81 49.35
C MET A 938 -8.53 28.34 50.03
N ILE A 939 -9.28 29.28 50.58
CA ILE A 939 -10.57 29.05 51.20
C ILE A 939 -11.65 29.64 50.28
N PRO A 940 -12.42 28.81 49.56
CA PRO A 940 -13.57 29.26 48.79
C PRO A 940 -14.67 29.86 49.69
N PRO A 941 -15.62 30.62 49.12
CA PRO A 941 -16.80 31.05 49.88
C PRO A 941 -17.58 29.85 50.43
N GLY A 942 -17.91 29.86 51.71
CA GLY A 942 -18.59 28.76 52.40
C GLY A 942 -18.51 28.88 53.92
N THR A 943 -19.15 27.95 54.61
CA THR A 943 -19.22 27.93 56.09
C THR A 943 -18.63 26.66 56.68
N ASP A 944 -18.21 26.73 57.94
CA ASP A 944 -17.72 25.62 58.76
C ASP A 944 -16.47 24.89 58.22
N TYR A 945 -15.57 25.60 57.53
CA TYR A 945 -14.27 25.04 57.18
C TYR A 945 -13.43 24.75 58.43
N GLN A 946 -12.65 23.67 58.41
CA GLN A 946 -11.85 23.25 59.56
C GLN A 946 -10.37 23.51 59.28
N LEU A 947 -9.73 24.38 60.06
CA LEU A 947 -8.29 24.61 60.01
C LEU A 947 -7.62 23.96 61.21
N GLY A 948 -6.93 22.85 60.95
CA GLY A 948 -6.40 21.94 61.97
C GLY A 948 -5.09 21.30 61.55
N ILE A 949 -4.73 20.21 62.21
CA ILE A 949 -3.53 19.42 61.90
C ILE A 949 -3.91 17.97 61.68
N ASP A 950 -3.07 17.22 60.98
CA ASP A 950 -3.17 15.77 60.93
C ASP A 950 -2.51 15.16 62.18
N GLY A 951 -3.26 14.33 62.91
CA GLY A 951 -2.81 13.68 64.14
C GLY A 951 -2.80 14.54 65.41
N GLY A 952 -2.66 13.86 66.56
CA GLY A 952 -2.82 14.44 67.89
C GLY A 952 -1.53 14.62 68.71
N ASN A 953 -0.34 14.64 68.12
CA ASN A 953 0.93 14.75 68.87
C ASN A 953 1.87 15.80 68.26
N SER A 954 1.36 16.99 67.96
CA SER A 954 2.15 18.03 67.30
C SER A 954 3.04 18.84 68.25
N GLY A 955 2.74 18.82 69.55
CA GLY A 955 3.44 19.65 70.53
C GLY A 955 3.23 21.15 70.31
N LEU A 956 2.12 21.53 69.65
CA LEU A 956 1.80 22.91 69.33
C LEU A 956 1.05 23.61 70.47
N PHE A 957 1.29 24.89 70.65
CA PHE A 957 0.67 25.69 71.69
C PHE A 957 -0.80 26.00 71.36
N ARG A 958 -1.65 25.96 72.39
CA ARG A 958 -3.03 26.45 72.33
C ARG A 958 -3.32 27.41 73.48
N ASN A 959 -4.20 28.38 73.25
CA ASN A 959 -4.67 29.25 74.32
C ASN A 959 -5.89 28.64 75.02
N ASN A 960 -6.01 28.93 76.32
CA ASN A 960 -7.16 28.60 77.14
C ASN A 960 -7.68 29.84 77.89
N ALA A 961 -8.99 29.91 78.12
CA ALA A 961 -9.60 31.02 78.85
C ALA A 961 -9.37 30.96 80.38
N GLY A 962 -8.74 29.89 80.89
CA GLY A 962 -8.72 29.54 82.31
C GLY A 962 -10.04 28.94 82.83
N ASN A 963 -10.03 28.32 84.01
CA ASN A 963 -11.17 27.56 84.53
C ASN A 963 -12.45 28.41 84.66
N GLY A 964 -13.44 28.13 83.81
CA GLY A 964 -14.80 28.69 83.87
C GLY A 964 -15.05 29.94 83.03
N ASN A 965 -14.08 30.41 82.25
CA ASN A 965 -14.23 31.54 81.32
C ASN A 965 -14.28 31.06 79.86
N SER A 966 -14.68 31.94 78.94
CA SER A 966 -14.68 31.69 77.50
C SER A 966 -13.86 32.74 76.73
N ILE A 967 -13.32 32.32 75.60
CA ILE A 967 -12.73 33.14 74.54
C ILE A 967 -13.89 33.65 73.68
N SER A 968 -13.93 34.97 73.41
CA SER A 968 -15.05 35.61 72.72
C SER A 968 -14.97 35.43 71.19
N TYR A 969 -15.52 34.34 70.68
CA TYR A 969 -15.79 34.15 69.26
C TYR A 969 -17.05 34.94 68.80
N PRO A 970 -17.18 35.31 67.52
CA PRO A 970 -16.25 35.08 66.42
C PRO A 970 -15.11 36.11 66.34
N PHE A 971 -13.96 35.70 65.80
CA PHE A 971 -12.92 36.63 65.35
C PHE A 971 -13.18 36.96 63.89
N ASN A 972 -13.47 38.22 63.58
CA ASN A 972 -13.69 38.68 62.21
C ASN A 972 -12.37 39.20 61.62
N LEU A 973 -11.94 38.61 60.50
CA LEU A 973 -10.71 38.94 59.79
C LEU A 973 -11.02 39.59 58.42
N GLY A 974 -12.16 40.28 58.27
CA GLY A 974 -12.60 40.77 56.96
C GLY A 974 -13.39 39.70 56.21
N SER A 975 -12.77 39.01 55.26
CA SER A 975 -13.41 37.98 54.44
C SER A 975 -13.63 36.65 55.14
N ILE A 976 -12.92 36.40 56.25
CA ILE A 976 -13.01 35.18 57.07
C ILE A 976 -13.50 35.52 58.48
N ASN A 977 -14.39 34.68 59.02
CA ASN A 977 -14.77 34.66 60.42
C ASN A 977 -14.31 33.35 61.06
N ILE A 978 -13.48 33.41 62.11
CA ILE A 978 -13.23 32.26 62.98
C ILE A 978 -14.39 32.18 63.96
N THR A 979 -15.28 31.23 63.74
CA THR A 979 -16.58 31.18 64.45
C THR A 979 -16.51 30.42 65.76
N SER A 980 -15.62 29.43 65.88
CA SER A 980 -15.41 28.65 67.11
C SER A 980 -14.19 27.72 66.99
N SER A 981 -13.97 26.87 68.00
CA SER A 981 -13.05 25.73 67.92
C SER A 981 -13.79 24.42 68.19
N ASN A 982 -13.21 23.31 67.75
CA ASN A 982 -13.77 21.97 68.00
C ASN A 982 -13.83 21.56 69.48
N ALA A 983 -13.11 22.24 70.36
CA ALA A 983 -13.16 22.01 71.80
C ALA A 983 -14.03 23.05 72.55
N GLY A 984 -14.85 23.81 71.83
CA GLY A 984 -15.74 24.84 72.37
C GLY A 984 -15.09 26.23 72.45
N ASP A 985 -15.78 27.14 73.12
CA ASP A 985 -15.37 28.55 73.29
C ASP A 985 -14.26 28.75 74.33
N GLN A 986 -13.77 27.69 74.97
CA GLN A 986 -12.74 27.77 76.01
C GLN A 986 -11.31 27.74 75.44
N TYR A 987 -11.15 27.33 74.19
CA TYR A 987 -9.84 27.08 73.57
C TYR A 987 -9.72 27.73 72.20
N TYR A 988 -8.50 28.11 71.84
CA TYR A 988 -8.12 28.61 70.53
C TYR A 988 -6.84 27.90 70.10
N TYR A 989 -6.88 27.17 68.99
CA TYR A 989 -5.86 26.19 68.62
C TYR A 989 -4.92 26.73 67.53
N PHE A 990 -3.62 26.64 67.83
CA PHE A 990 -2.44 26.61 66.94
C PHE A 990 -2.12 27.83 66.07
N TYR A 991 -3.11 28.56 65.55
CA TYR A 991 -2.91 29.54 64.47
C TYR A 991 -3.12 30.98 64.95
N TYR A 992 -2.01 31.68 65.20
CA TYR A 992 -1.98 33.05 65.73
C TYR A 992 -1.57 34.06 64.67
N ASP A 993 -2.02 35.32 64.80
CA ASP A 993 -1.75 36.39 63.82
C ASP A 993 -1.89 35.90 62.36
N ILE A 994 -3.05 35.35 62.04
CA ILE A 994 -3.32 34.75 60.73
C ILE A 994 -3.32 35.88 59.69
N GLU A 995 -2.44 35.76 58.69
CA GLU A 995 -2.35 36.65 57.55
C GLU A 995 -3.20 36.09 56.41
N ILE A 996 -4.19 36.87 55.99
CA ILE A 996 -5.05 36.54 54.86
C ILE A 996 -4.97 37.58 53.74
N MET A 997 -5.34 37.15 52.55
CA MET A 997 -5.51 37.98 51.37
C MET A 997 -6.86 37.67 50.73
N GLN A 998 -7.72 38.67 50.62
CA GLN A 998 -9.07 38.52 50.05
C GLN A 998 -9.05 38.75 48.54
N PHE A 999 -9.64 37.84 47.75
CA PHE A 999 -9.67 37.94 46.29
C PHE A 999 -10.92 38.66 45.80
N GLY A 1000 -11.03 39.92 46.18
CA GLY A 1000 -12.01 40.86 45.66
C GLY A 1000 -12.46 41.91 46.66
N SER A 1001 -13.10 42.97 46.16
CA SER A 1001 -13.72 44.00 46.99
C SER A 1001 -15.25 43.91 46.92
N ASP A 1002 -15.91 43.86 48.07
CA ASP A 1002 -17.36 43.94 48.16
C ASP A 1002 -17.84 45.37 47.86
N ASN A 1003 -18.76 45.51 46.91
CA ASN A 1003 -19.29 46.78 46.42
C ASN A 1003 -20.83 46.78 46.48
N PRO A 1004 -21.44 47.03 47.65
CA PRO A 1004 -22.89 47.09 47.77
C PRO A 1004 -23.43 48.34 47.06
N GLN A 1005 -24.35 48.15 46.11
CA GLN A 1005 -24.97 49.21 45.31
C GLN A 1005 -26.48 49.15 45.44
N MET A 1006 -27.11 50.31 45.63
CA MET A 1006 -28.56 50.43 45.79
C MET A 1006 -29.12 51.42 44.78
N ILE A 1007 -30.05 50.98 43.93
CA ILE A 1007 -30.60 51.79 42.82
C ILE A 1007 -32.14 51.75 42.82
N CYS A 1008 -32.79 52.70 42.16
CA CYS A 1008 -34.24 52.70 41.98
C CYS A 1008 -34.66 51.67 40.91
N GLU A 1009 -35.90 51.16 40.96
CA GLU A 1009 -36.36 50.28 39.88
C GLU A 1009 -36.38 51.02 38.53
N GLY A 1010 -35.75 50.41 37.53
CA GLY A 1010 -35.62 50.98 36.18
C GLY A 1010 -34.31 51.75 35.95
N ASP A 1011 -33.56 52.05 37.00
CA ASP A 1011 -32.20 52.58 36.88
C ASP A 1011 -31.19 51.48 36.53
N SER A 1012 -29.99 51.90 36.14
CA SER A 1012 -28.87 50.99 35.92
C SER A 1012 -27.58 51.60 36.42
N ILE A 1013 -26.65 50.75 36.86
CA ILE A 1013 -25.30 51.14 37.27
C ILE A 1013 -24.26 50.45 36.43
N ALA A 1014 -23.22 51.19 36.03
CA ALA A 1014 -22.08 50.65 35.32
C ALA A 1014 -20.96 50.28 36.31
N VAL A 1015 -20.55 49.02 36.35
CA VAL A 1015 -19.42 48.52 37.14
C VAL A 1015 -18.57 47.61 36.25
N GLY A 1016 -17.25 47.80 36.24
CA GLY A 1016 -16.32 46.97 35.45
C GLY A 1016 -16.55 46.99 33.94
N GLY A 1017 -17.26 47.98 33.40
CA GLY A 1017 -17.67 48.05 31.99
C GLY A 1017 -19.00 47.36 31.67
N ASN A 1018 -19.57 46.61 32.62
CA ASN A 1018 -20.90 46.02 32.53
C ASN A 1018 -21.95 46.96 33.13
N VAL A 1019 -23.20 46.84 32.67
CA VAL A 1019 -24.32 47.65 33.15
C VAL A 1019 -25.37 46.73 33.77
N TYR A 1020 -25.71 46.96 35.04
CA TYR A 1020 -26.64 46.15 35.82
C TYR A 1020 -27.88 46.94 36.22
N ASN A 1021 -29.05 46.29 36.13
CA ASN A 1021 -30.37 46.89 36.38
C ASN A 1021 -31.36 45.92 37.03
N ILE A 1022 -30.89 44.77 37.53
CA ILE A 1022 -31.69 43.74 38.20
C ILE A 1022 -31.04 43.48 39.56
N PRO A 1023 -31.79 43.26 40.66
CA PRO A 1023 -31.18 42.90 41.94
C PRO A 1023 -30.46 41.56 41.86
N GLY A 1024 -29.25 41.50 42.39
CA GLY A 1024 -28.41 40.30 42.33
C GLY A 1024 -26.99 40.57 42.76
N VAL A 1025 -26.22 39.49 42.95
CA VAL A 1025 -24.77 39.57 43.16
C VAL A 1025 -24.09 39.34 41.83
N TYR A 1026 -23.36 40.36 41.37
CA TYR A 1026 -22.63 40.36 40.11
C TYR A 1026 -21.13 40.36 40.37
N ILE A 1027 -20.37 39.74 39.49
CA ILE A 1027 -18.92 39.68 39.56
C ILE A 1027 -18.36 40.42 38.36
N ASP A 1028 -17.62 41.48 38.63
CA ASP A 1028 -16.98 42.31 37.62
C ASP A 1028 -15.46 42.17 37.71
N THR A 1029 -14.81 42.05 36.56
CA THR A 1029 -13.36 42.06 36.44
C THR A 1029 -12.88 43.46 36.10
N PHE A 1030 -12.01 44.02 36.95
CA PHE A 1030 -11.30 45.25 36.65
C PHE A 1030 -9.91 44.90 36.13
N SER A 1031 -9.71 45.12 34.84
CA SER A 1031 -8.46 44.79 34.16
C SER A 1031 -7.31 45.68 34.65
N SER A 1032 -6.29 45.05 35.24
CA SER A 1032 -5.09 45.73 35.71
C SER A 1032 -3.98 45.68 34.65
N VAL A 1033 -3.02 46.61 34.74
CA VAL A 1033 -1.93 46.76 33.75
C VAL A 1033 -0.98 45.53 33.73
N ASN A 1034 -1.05 44.67 34.76
CA ASN A 1034 -0.28 43.44 34.88
C ASN A 1034 -1.10 42.16 34.59
N ASN A 1035 -2.27 42.27 33.95
CA ASN A 1035 -3.17 41.16 33.61
C ASN A 1035 -3.68 40.34 34.81
N CYS A 1036 -3.53 40.85 36.04
CA CYS A 1036 -4.18 40.29 37.21
C CYS A 1036 -5.35 41.13 37.63
N ASP A 1037 -6.49 40.76 37.08
CA ASP A 1037 -7.73 41.50 37.20
C ASP A 1037 -8.20 41.46 38.65
N SER A 1038 -8.64 42.61 39.14
CA SER A 1038 -9.27 42.67 40.45
C SER A 1038 -10.73 42.30 40.30
N LEU A 1039 -11.20 41.34 41.09
CA LEU A 1039 -12.61 40.99 41.14
C LEU A 1039 -13.36 41.97 42.05
N VAL A 1040 -14.46 42.51 41.57
CA VAL A 1040 -15.39 43.32 42.37
C VAL A 1040 -16.70 42.56 42.45
N TYR A 1041 -17.17 42.31 43.66
CA TYR A 1041 -18.46 41.68 43.90
C TYR A 1041 -19.49 42.79 44.12
N THR A 1042 -20.35 43.02 43.14
CA THR A 1042 -21.40 44.03 43.22
C THR A 1042 -22.69 43.39 43.71
N ASN A 1043 -23.05 43.61 44.97
CA ASN A 1043 -24.36 43.24 45.49
C ASN A 1043 -25.36 44.37 45.20
N LEU A 1044 -26.13 44.21 44.12
CA LEU A 1044 -27.12 45.19 43.67
C LEU A 1044 -28.48 44.89 44.30
N GLN A 1045 -29.04 45.87 44.99
CA GLN A 1045 -30.39 45.81 45.56
C GLN A 1045 -31.23 46.98 45.04
N HIS A 1046 -32.54 46.75 44.84
CA HIS A 1046 -33.46 47.84 44.49
C HIS A 1046 -34.12 48.43 45.73
N TYR A 1047 -34.34 49.74 45.74
CA TYR A 1047 -35.28 50.34 46.67
C TYR A 1047 -36.71 49.86 46.35
N PRO A 1048 -37.51 49.46 47.35
CA PRO A 1048 -38.91 49.14 47.12
C PRO A 1048 -39.66 50.42 46.73
N ASN A 1049 -40.20 50.47 45.52
CA ASN A 1049 -40.98 51.62 45.05
C ASN A 1049 -42.18 51.88 45.97
N SER A 1050 -42.31 53.14 46.42
CA SER A 1050 -43.52 53.59 47.14
C SER A 1050 -44.70 53.66 46.15
N SER A 1051 -45.89 53.17 46.54
CA SER A 1051 -47.04 53.14 45.64
C SER A 1051 -47.64 54.53 45.43
N LEU A 1052 -47.43 55.09 44.24
CA LEU A 1052 -48.07 56.32 43.76
C LEU A 1052 -49.47 55.98 43.25
N SER A 1053 -50.48 56.77 43.62
CA SER A 1053 -51.83 56.61 43.05
C SER A 1053 -52.50 57.95 42.82
N ILE A 1054 -53.37 57.97 41.80
CA ILE A 1054 -54.19 59.12 41.44
C ILE A 1054 -55.65 58.79 41.75
N SER A 1055 -56.35 59.68 42.46
CA SER A 1055 -57.82 59.64 42.56
C SER A 1055 -58.44 60.81 41.80
N SER A 1056 -59.52 60.54 41.06
CA SER A 1056 -60.28 61.56 40.35
C SER A 1056 -61.67 61.80 40.95
N PHE A 1057 -62.17 63.02 40.83
CA PHE A 1057 -63.57 63.34 41.10
C PHE A 1057 -64.15 64.15 39.93
N PRO A 1058 -65.11 63.59 39.17
CA PRO A 1058 -65.74 62.27 39.34
C PRO A 1058 -64.81 61.07 39.06
N SER A 1059 -65.19 59.89 39.56
CA SER A 1059 -64.54 58.59 39.30
C SER A 1059 -65.59 57.61 38.75
N PRO A 1060 -65.37 56.94 37.59
CA PRO A 1060 -64.18 57.03 36.72
C PRO A 1060 -63.99 58.43 36.12
N ALA A 1061 -62.78 58.73 35.64
CA ALA A 1061 -62.37 60.04 35.15
C ALA A 1061 -62.97 60.38 33.77
N GLU A 1062 -64.30 60.43 33.70
CA GLU A 1062 -65.08 60.73 32.50
C GLU A 1062 -65.90 62.00 32.77
N ILE A 1063 -65.75 62.99 31.90
CA ILE A 1063 -66.45 64.28 31.98
C ILE A 1063 -66.99 64.69 30.61
N CYS A 1064 -68.04 65.51 30.58
CA CYS A 1064 -68.52 66.09 29.32
C CYS A 1064 -67.68 67.31 28.94
N LEU A 1065 -67.64 67.63 27.64
CA LEU A 1065 -67.04 68.87 27.16
C LEU A 1065 -67.60 70.10 27.92
N GLY A 1066 -66.75 70.76 28.71
CA GLY A 1066 -67.08 71.95 29.51
C GLY A 1066 -67.21 71.72 31.03
N ASP A 1067 -67.16 70.46 31.49
CA ASP A 1067 -67.15 70.12 32.91
C ASP A 1067 -65.72 70.18 33.50
N THR A 1068 -65.63 70.17 34.83
CA THR A 1068 -64.35 70.15 35.57
C THR A 1068 -64.12 68.83 36.30
N ILE A 1069 -62.88 68.37 36.34
CA ILE A 1069 -62.41 67.20 37.09
C ILE A 1069 -61.32 67.58 38.10
N LEU A 1070 -61.40 67.04 39.32
CA LEU A 1070 -60.35 67.16 40.34
C LEU A 1070 -59.47 65.91 40.30
N LEU A 1071 -58.15 66.07 40.20
CA LEU A 1071 -57.17 65.01 40.32
C LEU A 1071 -56.33 65.19 41.59
N GLU A 1072 -56.26 64.14 42.40
CA GLU A 1072 -55.57 64.14 43.68
C GLU A 1072 -54.47 63.07 43.71
N ALA A 1073 -53.31 63.45 44.25
CA ALA A 1073 -52.16 62.57 44.41
C ALA A 1073 -52.16 61.88 45.77
N SER A 1074 -51.67 60.64 45.85
CA SER A 1074 -51.41 59.97 47.12
C SER A 1074 -50.33 60.70 47.95
N GLN A 1075 -50.41 60.62 49.28
CA GLN A 1075 -49.45 61.25 50.19
C GLN A 1075 -48.25 60.35 50.48
N GLY A 1076 -47.12 60.93 50.91
CA GLY A 1076 -45.91 60.18 51.32
C GLY A 1076 -44.66 60.43 50.48
N PHE A 1077 -44.75 61.30 49.47
CA PHE A 1077 -43.65 61.67 48.57
C PHE A 1077 -43.03 63.01 48.98
N SER A 1078 -41.72 63.17 48.74
CA SER A 1078 -40.98 64.39 49.09
C SER A 1078 -41.33 65.55 48.17
N GLU A 1079 -41.65 65.26 46.92
CA GLU A 1079 -42.12 66.22 45.91
C GLU A 1079 -42.93 65.53 44.82
N PHE A 1080 -43.94 66.19 44.24
CA PHE A 1080 -44.67 65.68 43.08
C PHE A 1080 -45.12 66.78 42.11
N TYR A 1081 -45.28 66.40 40.85
CA TYR A 1081 -45.58 67.28 39.72
C TYR A 1081 -46.62 66.65 38.81
N TRP A 1082 -47.62 67.44 38.43
CA TRP A 1082 -48.57 67.10 37.38
C TRP A 1082 -48.06 67.63 36.05
N ILE A 1083 -48.05 66.79 35.03
CA ILE A 1083 -47.50 67.09 33.71
C ILE A 1083 -48.58 66.85 32.66
N TYR A 1084 -48.72 67.83 31.76
CA TYR A 1084 -49.55 67.75 30.56
C TYR A 1084 -48.78 68.30 29.36
N SER A 1085 -48.75 67.56 28.24
CA SER A 1085 -48.02 67.96 27.03
C SER A 1085 -46.57 68.39 27.29
N ASN A 1086 -45.85 67.62 28.13
CA ASN A 1086 -44.48 67.90 28.59
C ASN A 1086 -44.28 69.21 29.38
N ALA A 1087 -45.36 69.88 29.80
CA ALA A 1087 -45.31 71.04 30.69
C ALA A 1087 -45.86 70.70 32.09
N ILE A 1088 -45.20 71.21 33.13
CA ILE A 1088 -45.67 71.08 34.51
C ILE A 1088 -46.87 72.02 34.71
N ILE A 1089 -48.02 71.45 35.05
CA ILE A 1089 -49.29 72.17 35.26
C ILE A 1089 -49.68 72.30 36.74
N GLY A 1090 -48.98 71.58 37.63
CA GLY A 1090 -49.13 71.70 39.08
C GLY A 1090 -47.97 71.03 39.81
N GLN A 1091 -47.61 71.53 40.99
CA GLN A 1091 -46.52 71.00 41.81
C GLN A 1091 -46.95 71.00 43.27
N ASN A 1092 -46.76 69.87 43.96
CA ASN A 1092 -47.05 69.66 45.39
C ASN A 1092 -48.49 70.03 45.81
N GLN A 1093 -49.45 69.92 44.90
CA GLN A 1093 -50.86 70.18 45.16
C GLN A 1093 -51.77 69.37 44.25
N ASN A 1094 -53.00 69.10 44.70
CA ASN A 1094 -54.06 68.53 43.86
C ASN A 1094 -54.49 69.57 42.81
N ILE A 1095 -54.93 69.11 41.64
CA ILE A 1095 -55.24 70.00 40.51
C ILE A 1095 -56.69 69.86 40.06
N LEU A 1096 -57.34 71.00 39.83
CA LEU A 1096 -58.68 71.08 39.25
C LEU A 1096 -58.55 71.51 37.79
N LEU A 1097 -59.09 70.71 36.88
CA LEU A 1097 -58.91 70.85 35.44
C LEU A 1097 -60.26 70.87 34.72
N SER A 1098 -60.30 71.48 33.53
CA SER A 1098 -61.45 71.44 32.60
C SER A 1098 -60.91 71.16 31.18
N PRO A 1099 -60.43 69.93 30.92
CA PRO A 1099 -59.93 69.57 29.60
C PRO A 1099 -61.06 69.66 28.56
N ASN A 1100 -60.71 70.06 27.33
CA ASN A 1100 -61.65 70.23 26.23
C ASN A 1100 -61.63 69.04 25.23
N GLU A 1101 -60.82 68.02 25.51
CA GLU A 1101 -60.65 66.81 24.71
C GLU A 1101 -60.10 65.69 25.60
N ASP A 1102 -60.26 64.43 25.21
CA ASP A 1102 -59.68 63.28 25.91
C ASP A 1102 -58.20 63.53 26.14
N THR A 1103 -57.79 63.61 27.40
CA THR A 1103 -56.47 64.08 27.76
C THR A 1103 -55.84 63.18 28.81
N TRP A 1104 -54.57 62.83 28.60
CA TRP A 1104 -53.76 62.11 29.56
C TRP A 1104 -52.97 63.09 30.44
N TYR A 1105 -52.99 62.84 31.75
CA TYR A 1105 -52.20 63.59 32.72
C TYR A 1105 -51.24 62.64 33.42
N ILE A 1106 -49.97 63.04 33.54
CA ILE A 1106 -48.98 62.29 34.31
C ILE A 1106 -48.80 62.95 35.66
N LEU A 1107 -48.84 62.17 36.72
CA LEU A 1107 -48.30 62.53 38.02
C LEU A 1107 -46.91 61.90 38.13
N LYS A 1108 -45.87 62.73 38.32
CA LYS A 1108 -44.52 62.26 38.69
C LYS A 1108 -44.24 62.64 40.13
N ALA A 1109 -43.77 61.71 40.94
CA ALA A 1109 -43.42 61.96 42.33
C ALA A 1109 -42.02 61.42 42.65
N ILE A 1110 -41.33 62.09 43.57
CA ILE A 1110 -40.02 61.70 44.09
C ILE A 1110 -40.24 61.21 45.52
N ASP A 1111 -39.81 59.99 45.83
CA ASP A 1111 -39.93 59.46 47.19
C ASP A 1111 -38.85 60.04 48.14
N GLN A 1112 -38.77 59.50 49.36
CA GLN A 1112 -37.79 59.94 50.36
C GLN A 1112 -36.35 59.47 50.07
N TYR A 1113 -36.17 58.53 49.13
CA TYR A 1113 -34.88 57.98 48.72
C TYR A 1113 -34.39 58.58 47.39
N GLY A 1114 -35.17 59.46 46.77
CA GLY A 1114 -34.83 60.14 45.52
C GLY A 1114 -35.30 59.42 44.26
N CYS A 1115 -36.08 58.35 44.39
CA CYS A 1115 -36.59 57.57 43.26
C CYS A 1115 -37.80 58.25 42.63
N VAL A 1116 -37.80 58.35 41.30
CA VAL A 1116 -38.89 58.96 40.53
C VAL A 1116 -39.90 57.89 40.13
N VAL A 1117 -41.10 57.95 40.70
CA VAL A 1117 -42.23 57.14 40.28
C VAL A 1117 -43.21 57.99 39.47
N GLN A 1118 -43.87 57.38 38.49
CA GLN A 1118 -44.86 58.05 37.67
C GLN A 1118 -46.12 57.21 37.58
N GLU A 1119 -47.26 57.87 37.56
CA GLU A 1119 -48.55 57.28 37.29
C GLU A 1119 -49.31 58.22 36.36
N ASP A 1120 -50.11 57.68 35.45
CA ASP A 1120 -50.93 58.47 34.56
C ASP A 1120 -52.42 58.23 34.82
N ILE A 1121 -53.22 59.22 34.44
CA ILE A 1121 -54.66 59.09 34.41
C ILE A 1121 -55.18 59.62 33.09
N TRP A 1122 -55.97 58.79 32.42
CA TRP A 1122 -56.71 59.20 31.24
C TRP A 1122 -58.02 59.84 31.67
N VAL A 1123 -58.21 61.11 31.30
CA VAL A 1123 -59.47 61.82 31.48
C VAL A 1123 -60.21 61.82 30.14
N TYR A 1124 -61.32 61.09 30.07
CA TYR A 1124 -62.17 61.08 28.89
C TYR A 1124 -63.06 62.33 28.90
N VAL A 1125 -62.95 63.14 27.85
CA VAL A 1125 -63.78 64.31 27.54
C VAL A 1125 -64.49 64.07 26.22
N ASP A 1126 -65.67 63.46 26.31
CA ASP A 1126 -66.47 63.19 25.13
C ASP A 1126 -67.21 64.47 24.68
N THR A 1127 -67.18 64.74 23.38
CA THR A 1127 -68.14 65.63 22.69
C THR A 1127 -69.43 64.90 22.35
N CYS A 1128 -69.88 63.99 23.22
CA CYS A 1128 -71.02 63.09 23.06
C CYS A 1128 -71.47 62.78 21.61
N ILE A 1129 -70.60 62.39 20.64
CA ILE A 1129 -70.93 61.89 19.26
C ILE A 1129 -69.68 61.20 18.59
N LEU A 1130 -69.87 60.05 17.90
CA LEU A 1130 -68.89 59.05 17.35
C LEU A 1130 -68.42 59.19 15.86
N GLY A 1131 -67.14 58.87 15.51
CA GLY A 1131 -66.72 57.91 14.42
C GLY A 1131 -65.73 58.25 13.22
N LEU A 1132 -64.61 57.47 13.10
CA LEU A 1132 -63.95 56.67 11.96
C LEU A 1132 -62.99 57.19 10.81
N GLU A 1133 -61.95 56.36 10.43
CA GLU A 1133 -60.85 56.45 9.37
C GLU A 1133 -60.92 55.38 8.19
N ASP A 1134 -60.09 55.45 7.10
CA ASP A 1134 -60.23 54.74 5.77
C ASP A 1134 -58.93 54.03 5.16
N PRO A 1135 -58.99 52.86 4.41
CA PRO A 1135 -57.85 52.09 3.84
C PRO A 1135 -57.89 51.78 2.30
N ILE A 1136 -56.87 52.14 1.48
CA ILE A 1136 -56.96 52.02 -0.01
C ILE A 1136 -55.84 51.23 -0.75
N ILE A 1137 -54.63 50.99 -0.23
CA ILE A 1137 -53.49 50.52 -1.06
C ILE A 1137 -52.92 49.19 -0.59
N ASN A 1138 -53.52 48.07 -0.97
CA ASN A 1138 -52.99 46.74 -0.59
C ASN A 1138 -52.94 45.67 -1.69
N ASN A 1139 -53.10 45.97 -3.01
CA ASN A 1139 -52.88 44.96 -4.08
C ASN A 1139 -52.78 45.54 -5.51
N ILE A 1140 -51.63 45.36 -6.20
CA ILE A 1140 -51.37 45.71 -7.62
C ILE A 1140 -50.88 44.47 -8.42
N ASN A 1141 -51.39 44.26 -9.63
CA ASN A 1141 -51.07 43.11 -10.50
C ASN A 1141 -50.29 43.53 -11.77
N ILE A 1142 -49.30 42.73 -12.20
CA ILE A 1142 -48.44 43.01 -13.38
C ILE A 1142 -48.45 41.80 -14.33
N TYR A 1143 -48.72 42.00 -15.63
CA TYR A 1143 -48.74 40.92 -16.63
C TYR A 1143 -48.52 41.40 -18.09
N PRO A 1144 -47.83 40.60 -18.94
CA PRO A 1144 -47.03 39.42 -18.59
C PRO A 1144 -45.75 39.82 -17.82
N ASN A 1145 -45.33 38.96 -16.89
CA ASN A 1145 -44.05 39.09 -16.18
C ASN A 1145 -43.52 37.67 -15.88
N PRO A 1146 -42.51 37.16 -16.60
CA PRO A 1146 -41.61 37.87 -17.51
C PRO A 1146 -42.27 38.44 -18.78
N SER A 1147 -41.74 39.54 -19.30
CA SER A 1147 -42.20 40.24 -20.52
C SER A 1147 -41.12 40.21 -21.61
N TYR A 1148 -41.53 40.29 -22.88
CA TYR A 1148 -40.64 40.49 -24.05
C TYR A 1148 -40.52 41.96 -24.46
N GLY A 1149 -40.87 42.89 -23.56
CA GLY A 1149 -40.78 44.32 -23.81
C GLY A 1149 -42.05 45.08 -23.49
N ILE A 1150 -43.24 44.46 -23.54
CA ILE A 1150 -44.52 45.14 -23.25
C ILE A 1150 -45.22 44.45 -22.06
N PHE A 1151 -45.67 45.22 -21.07
CA PHE A 1151 -46.42 44.72 -19.91
C PHE A 1151 -47.45 45.71 -19.37
N ASN A 1152 -48.44 45.21 -18.63
CA ASN A 1152 -49.54 45.99 -18.05
C ASN A 1152 -49.52 45.94 -16.52
N ILE A 1153 -49.88 47.06 -15.88
CA ILE A 1153 -50.14 47.19 -14.44
C ILE A 1153 -51.63 47.41 -14.22
N LYS A 1154 -52.26 46.66 -13.31
CA LYS A 1154 -53.69 46.76 -12.95
C LYS A 1154 -53.87 47.03 -11.45
N PHE A 1155 -54.70 48.01 -11.12
CA PHE A 1155 -55.06 48.42 -9.75
C PHE A 1155 -56.37 47.76 -9.29
N ASN A 1156 -56.47 47.37 -8.01
CA ASN A 1156 -57.65 46.70 -7.46
C ASN A 1156 -58.84 47.65 -7.16
N LYS A 1157 -58.57 48.93 -6.88
CA LYS A 1157 -59.55 50.02 -6.84
C LYS A 1157 -59.16 51.08 -7.88
N VAL A 1158 -60.14 51.93 -8.24
CA VAL A 1158 -59.87 53.12 -9.04
C VAL A 1158 -58.94 54.02 -8.24
N LEU A 1159 -57.96 54.65 -8.90
CA LEU A 1159 -57.13 55.65 -8.24
C LEU A 1159 -57.98 56.87 -7.86
N ASP A 1160 -58.04 57.17 -6.57
CA ASP A 1160 -58.79 58.31 -6.02
C ASP A 1160 -57.97 59.62 -6.02
N ASN A 1161 -56.67 59.54 -6.35
CA ASN A 1161 -55.75 60.67 -6.51
C ASN A 1161 -54.71 60.37 -7.61
N ASN A 1162 -54.03 61.40 -8.13
CA ASN A 1162 -52.90 61.22 -9.06
C ASN A 1162 -51.68 60.64 -8.32
N ILE A 1163 -50.99 59.67 -8.94
CA ILE A 1163 -49.82 59.00 -8.34
C ILE A 1163 -48.66 58.96 -9.35
N ASN A 1164 -47.44 59.29 -8.90
CA ASN A 1164 -46.24 59.15 -9.71
C ASN A 1164 -45.71 57.70 -9.66
N ILE A 1165 -45.42 57.12 -10.82
CA ILE A 1165 -44.86 55.77 -10.96
C ILE A 1165 -43.49 55.84 -11.66
N ARG A 1166 -42.50 55.15 -11.10
CA ARG A 1166 -41.14 55.05 -11.65
C ARG A 1166 -40.78 53.60 -11.93
N ILE A 1167 -40.10 53.35 -13.03
CA ILE A 1167 -39.47 52.07 -13.35
C ILE A 1167 -37.95 52.27 -13.32
N VAL A 1168 -37.26 51.49 -12.52
CA VAL A 1168 -35.79 51.53 -12.35
C VAL A 1168 -35.15 50.22 -12.81
N ASN A 1169 -33.93 50.27 -13.34
CA ASN A 1169 -33.14 49.07 -13.63
C ASN A 1169 -32.52 48.48 -12.34
N SER A 1170 -31.81 47.36 -12.45
CA SER A 1170 -31.15 46.70 -11.31
C SER A 1170 -30.08 47.57 -10.61
N LEU A 1171 -29.58 48.61 -11.27
CA LEU A 1171 -28.63 49.58 -10.70
C LEU A 1171 -29.33 50.80 -10.07
N GLY A 1172 -30.67 50.83 -10.03
CA GLY A 1172 -31.46 51.92 -9.46
C GLY A 1172 -31.63 53.14 -10.38
N ALA A 1173 -31.16 53.08 -11.63
CA ALA A 1173 -31.34 54.16 -12.60
C ALA A 1173 -32.78 54.17 -13.13
N VAL A 1174 -33.42 55.33 -13.15
CA VAL A 1174 -34.79 55.50 -13.69
C VAL A 1174 -34.78 55.33 -15.20
N VAL A 1175 -35.63 54.44 -15.67
CA VAL A 1175 -35.77 54.04 -17.07
C VAL A 1175 -37.03 54.68 -17.66
N ILE A 1176 -38.12 54.69 -16.88
CA ILE A 1176 -39.39 55.35 -17.20
C ILE A 1176 -39.93 56.02 -15.93
N SER A 1177 -40.53 57.20 -16.06
CA SER A 1177 -41.26 57.90 -14.99
C SER A 1177 -42.50 58.53 -15.57
N GLU A 1178 -43.68 58.22 -15.01
CA GLU A 1178 -44.96 58.75 -15.50
C GLU A 1178 -45.91 59.07 -14.34
N ASP A 1179 -46.89 59.94 -14.59
CA ASP A 1179 -47.99 60.21 -13.66
C ASP A 1179 -49.24 59.44 -14.07
N LEU A 1180 -49.80 58.69 -13.13
CA LEU A 1180 -51.10 58.04 -13.25
C LEU A 1180 -52.18 59.00 -12.79
N LYS A 1181 -53.23 59.10 -13.60
CA LYS A 1181 -54.34 60.03 -13.34
C LYS A 1181 -55.43 59.36 -12.51
N GLU A 1182 -56.07 60.16 -11.67
CA GLU A 1182 -57.33 59.82 -10.99
C GLU A 1182 -58.31 59.18 -11.99
N GLY A 1183 -58.97 58.10 -11.58
CA GLY A 1183 -59.89 57.35 -12.45
C GLY A 1183 -59.27 56.17 -13.22
N GLN A 1184 -57.94 56.04 -13.28
CA GLN A 1184 -57.27 54.95 -14.01
C GLN A 1184 -57.31 53.61 -13.24
N ARG A 1185 -57.54 52.51 -13.97
CA ARG A 1185 -57.52 51.13 -13.43
C ARG A 1185 -56.42 50.25 -14.02
N MET A 1186 -55.83 50.64 -15.14
CA MET A 1186 -54.78 49.89 -15.84
C MET A 1186 -53.89 50.84 -16.63
N LYS A 1187 -52.60 50.48 -16.78
CA LYS A 1187 -51.62 51.19 -17.60
C LYS A 1187 -50.63 50.22 -18.25
N GLU A 1188 -50.33 50.42 -19.53
CA GLU A 1188 -49.33 49.67 -20.30
C GLU A 1188 -47.98 50.41 -20.31
N PHE A 1189 -46.89 49.65 -20.28
CA PHE A 1189 -45.51 50.12 -20.39
C PHE A 1189 -44.74 49.33 -21.45
N ASN A 1190 -43.86 50.01 -22.18
CA ASN A 1190 -43.01 49.43 -23.21
C ASN A 1190 -41.53 49.67 -22.88
N LEU A 1191 -40.81 48.58 -22.61
CA LEU A 1191 -39.37 48.48 -22.37
C LEU A 1191 -38.62 47.74 -23.51
N SER A 1192 -39.22 47.56 -24.69
CA SER A 1192 -38.63 46.74 -25.78
C SER A 1192 -37.28 47.26 -26.30
N GLU A 1193 -36.95 48.54 -26.08
CA GLU A 1193 -35.68 49.16 -26.48
C GLU A 1193 -34.58 49.04 -25.41
N PHE A 1194 -34.88 48.48 -24.24
CA PHE A 1194 -33.94 48.35 -23.13
C PHE A 1194 -33.36 46.93 -23.04
N SER A 1195 -32.15 46.82 -22.51
CA SER A 1195 -31.43 45.55 -22.37
C SER A 1195 -32.21 44.54 -21.54
N LYS A 1196 -32.21 43.27 -21.96
CA LYS A 1196 -32.79 42.16 -21.20
C LYS A 1196 -32.24 42.12 -19.77
N GLY A 1197 -33.08 41.90 -18.77
CA GLY A 1197 -32.67 42.03 -17.37
C GLY A 1197 -33.82 42.22 -16.36
N ILE A 1198 -33.45 42.59 -15.12
CA ILE A 1198 -34.39 42.83 -14.01
C ILE A 1198 -34.64 44.32 -13.84
N TYR A 1199 -35.91 44.68 -13.70
CA TYR A 1199 -36.40 46.04 -13.45
C TYR A 1199 -37.34 46.07 -12.21
N PHE A 1200 -37.54 47.24 -11.62
CA PHE A 1200 -38.45 47.45 -10.49
C PHE A 1200 -39.39 48.63 -10.73
N ILE A 1201 -40.66 48.47 -10.40
CA ILE A 1201 -41.64 49.58 -10.29
C ILE A 1201 -41.60 50.14 -8.87
N GLU A 1202 -41.65 51.46 -8.74
CA GLU A 1202 -41.76 52.19 -7.47
C GLU A 1202 -42.97 53.14 -7.51
N LEU A 1203 -43.78 53.14 -6.44
CA LEU A 1203 -44.98 53.98 -6.23
C LEU A 1203 -44.91 54.60 -4.84
N GLN A 1204 -45.08 55.92 -4.72
CA GLN A 1204 -44.96 56.63 -3.45
C GLN A 1204 -46.27 57.36 -3.09
N THR A 1205 -46.77 57.17 -1.87
CA THR A 1205 -47.89 57.93 -1.28
C THR A 1205 -47.39 58.82 -0.13
N GLU A 1206 -48.26 59.64 0.46
CA GLU A 1206 -47.91 60.52 1.59
C GLU A 1206 -47.43 59.77 2.85
N ILE A 1207 -47.71 58.47 2.92
CA ILE A 1207 -47.45 57.63 4.11
C ILE A 1207 -46.64 56.35 3.80
N GLU A 1208 -46.49 55.91 2.54
CA GLU A 1208 -45.78 54.66 2.21
C GLU A 1208 -45.14 54.60 0.80
N LEU A 1209 -44.08 53.78 0.63
CA LEU A 1209 -43.41 53.50 -0.64
C LEU A 1209 -43.57 52.02 -1.03
N TYR A 1210 -44.14 51.75 -2.20
CA TYR A 1210 -44.40 50.39 -2.71
C TYR A 1210 -43.47 50.05 -3.88
N LYS A 1211 -42.86 48.84 -3.88
CA LYS A 1211 -41.96 48.35 -4.94
C LYS A 1211 -42.30 46.96 -5.46
N LYS A 1212 -42.16 46.69 -6.78
CA LYS A 1212 -42.42 45.37 -7.38
C LYS A 1212 -41.52 45.04 -8.60
N LYS A 1213 -41.06 43.79 -8.69
CA LYS A 1213 -40.09 43.29 -9.69
C LYS A 1213 -40.73 42.98 -11.06
N ILE A 1214 -40.01 43.29 -12.15
CA ILE A 1214 -40.30 42.94 -13.55
C ILE A 1214 -39.07 42.22 -14.16
N ILE A 1215 -39.31 41.21 -15.00
CA ILE A 1215 -38.27 40.48 -15.74
C ILE A 1215 -38.47 40.71 -17.25
N LEU A 1216 -37.44 41.21 -17.93
CA LEU A 1216 -37.40 41.42 -19.39
C LEU A 1216 -36.53 40.33 -20.04
N LYS A 1217 -37.13 39.53 -20.94
CA LYS A 1217 -36.51 38.36 -21.59
C LYS A 1217 -35.99 38.61 -23.01
#